data_AF-A0A6I8TZF4-F1
#
_entry.id   AF-A0A6I8TZF4-F1
#
_cell.length_a   1.000
_cell.length_b   1.000
_cell.length_c   1.000
_cell.angle_alpha   90.00
_cell.angle_beta   90.00
_cell.angle_gamma   90.00
#
_symmetry.space_group_name_H-M   'P 1'
#
loop_
_entity.id
_entity.type
_entity.pdbx_description
1 polymer ?
#
loop_
_entity_poly.entity_id
_entity_poly.type
_entity_poly.pdbx_seq_one_letter_code
_entity_poly.pdbx_strand_id
1 'polypeptide(L)'
;MRAIGRVGQAVNLAVERFVTVGETIADDNPEIKQDMYDACKEARAAGSSIERLCDIAATDPVGYSPRPNPIDDRGPMIRAARTLLSSVTRVLLLADIVVVKQLLLAKDRVARTLSRLESVANFTEFVKAFSVFGAEMVELAHVTGNRQNDLKDERRRAQMSSARQVLERSTMMLLTSSRTCLRHPECPHSKENRDTVFCQMRRAMDLIHYVVKDGILETASERNALRQVPEWDSERATAFTCLRHFSRLIEMSRPDYERRSAGSKTSSSMTAAVGPPPLGAKDCVSPTAVRDKETGIEYRRELTRRNSERDRDRNSIGHSREYSTREREFPKYDNKSELGISIFSSDTREQLLAALDKVCEKTQDFTDSAYTSHDYRENILLLCDRAKLELNQLMRIAVSMEQYPNASYDIESAIESVLTAAHDLTTQLTLTAQDQSAELSHIIKAGIDIANSLRNIALNQEIDRLQECADRFHEHIDHILEVCKLLRQIALTETLQVQAKFTEINVRIYGPQVITAARALTSHPESKHAKDNLEVFVDMWQWLSTDVTTITKEVIDLAQTTNKTDKTTEYLSLPRPGKHGTTSKPLKPTRLDSEEQEKIAKTGLEMKMVTNEMDAETDKWNGASEENNDIVKRAKNMSAMAFSMYQFTKGEGTLRTTQDLFTQAEYFAEEANRLYKVVRQFSYQVPAGAPKKELLDHLDKVPTYVQTLQFTVKDPTVGKAATFVKVDHVIQETKNLMNVISKVVSTCFDCANKYKLDFSGLAGRAASGGARDEDGSSGLQGDSKGSTTSTEASM
;
A
#
# COMPACT_ATOMS: atom_id res chain seq x y z
N MET A 1 -31.35 -33.83 -3.64
CA MET A 1 -31.26 -35.20 -3.08
C MET A 1 -29.98 -35.87 -3.58
N ARG A 2 -29.99 -36.97 -4.37
CA ARG A 2 -28.78 -37.79 -4.74
C ARG A 2 -27.50 -37.04 -5.17
N ALA A 3 -27.60 -35.85 -5.78
CA ALA A 3 -26.42 -35.05 -6.12
C ALA A 3 -25.71 -34.43 -4.90
N ILE A 4 -26.43 -34.13 -3.82
CA ILE A 4 -25.90 -33.45 -2.62
C ILE A 4 -25.02 -34.41 -1.81
N GLY A 5 -25.49 -35.65 -1.56
CA GLY A 5 -24.68 -36.71 -0.93
C GLY A 5 -23.37 -36.97 -1.69
N ARG A 6 -23.41 -37.02 -3.03
CA ARG A 6 -22.20 -37.12 -3.87
C ARG A 6 -21.23 -35.95 -3.69
N VAL A 7 -21.71 -34.73 -3.47
CA VAL A 7 -20.85 -33.58 -3.16
C VAL A 7 -20.23 -33.73 -1.78
N GLY A 8 -21.00 -34.18 -0.77
CA GLY A 8 -20.47 -34.49 0.57
C GLY A 8 -19.36 -35.54 0.54
N GLN A 9 -19.60 -36.65 -0.16
CA GLN A 9 -18.64 -37.75 -0.37
C GLN A 9 -17.39 -37.27 -1.13
N ALA A 10 -17.54 -36.45 -2.17
CA ALA A 10 -16.42 -35.87 -2.90
C ALA A 10 -15.58 -34.91 -2.06
N VAL A 11 -16.22 -34.10 -1.20
CA VAL A 11 -15.52 -33.22 -0.25
C VAL A 11 -14.75 -34.06 0.77
N ASN A 12 -15.37 -35.04 1.42
CA ASN A 12 -14.67 -35.84 2.43
C ASN A 12 -13.51 -36.66 1.83
N LEU A 13 -13.68 -37.22 0.63
CA LEU A 13 -12.60 -37.92 -0.09
C LEU A 13 -11.44 -36.98 -0.48
N ALA A 14 -11.71 -35.72 -0.80
CA ALA A 14 -10.67 -34.72 -1.03
C ALA A 14 -9.94 -34.34 0.27
N VAL A 15 -10.68 -34.21 1.37
CA VAL A 15 -10.14 -33.94 2.71
C VAL A 15 -9.26 -35.09 3.20
N GLU A 16 -9.68 -36.35 3.10
CA GLU A 16 -8.84 -37.49 3.50
C GLU A 16 -7.51 -37.55 2.75
N ARG A 17 -7.52 -37.30 1.43
CA ARG A 17 -6.30 -37.22 0.61
C ARG A 17 -5.37 -36.08 1.04
N PHE A 18 -5.93 -34.90 1.28
CA PHE A 18 -5.18 -33.73 1.77
C PHE A 18 -4.59 -33.99 3.16
N VAL A 19 -5.38 -34.58 4.05
CA VAL A 19 -4.98 -34.93 5.42
C VAL A 19 -3.90 -36.00 5.44
N THR A 20 -3.97 -37.05 4.59
CA THR A 20 -2.90 -38.06 4.51
C THR A 20 -1.55 -37.44 4.15
N VAL A 21 -1.52 -36.43 3.28
CA VAL A 21 -0.29 -35.68 2.97
C VAL A 21 0.18 -34.86 4.16
N GLY A 22 -0.72 -34.18 4.87
CA GLY A 22 -0.41 -33.45 6.12
C GLY A 22 0.15 -34.36 7.22
N GLU A 23 -0.44 -35.54 7.41
CA GLU A 23 0.00 -36.56 8.36
C GLU A 23 1.38 -37.14 7.97
N THR A 24 1.66 -37.33 6.68
CA THR A 24 3.00 -37.71 6.19
C THR A 24 4.04 -36.62 6.49
N ILE A 25 3.70 -35.35 6.24
CA ILE A 25 4.58 -34.20 6.58
C ILE A 25 4.80 -34.11 8.09
N ALA A 26 3.79 -34.44 8.91
CA ALA A 26 3.89 -34.49 10.37
C ALA A 26 4.86 -35.58 10.84
N ASP A 27 4.85 -36.76 10.20
CA ASP A 27 5.75 -37.86 10.53
C ASP A 27 7.23 -37.49 10.32
N ASP A 28 7.56 -36.82 9.21
CA ASP A 28 8.90 -36.33 8.89
C ASP A 28 9.36 -35.11 9.72
N ASN A 29 8.45 -34.39 10.40
CA ASN A 29 8.74 -33.11 11.06
C ASN A 29 8.29 -33.09 12.55
N PRO A 30 9.07 -33.70 13.48
CA PRO A 30 8.69 -33.85 14.89
C PRO A 30 8.25 -32.57 15.61
N GLU A 31 8.85 -31.41 15.28
CA GLU A 31 8.56 -30.12 15.93
C GLU A 31 7.14 -29.59 15.67
N ILE A 32 6.56 -29.85 14.48
CA ILE A 32 5.18 -29.45 14.15
C ILE A 32 4.19 -30.62 14.22
N LYS A 33 4.67 -31.82 14.57
CA LYS A 33 3.94 -33.08 14.43
C LYS A 33 2.57 -33.04 15.12
N GLN A 34 2.54 -32.62 16.39
CA GLN A 34 1.31 -32.54 17.17
C GLN A 34 0.30 -31.56 16.56
N ASP A 35 0.72 -30.32 16.28
CA ASP A 35 -0.12 -29.28 15.68
C ASP A 35 -0.69 -29.70 14.31
N MET A 36 0.12 -30.40 13.51
CA MET A 36 -0.29 -30.89 12.20
C MET A 36 -1.31 -32.03 12.30
N TYR A 37 -1.11 -32.99 13.22
CA TYR A 37 -2.10 -34.04 13.47
C TYR A 37 -3.42 -33.48 14.03
N ASP A 38 -3.39 -32.50 14.92
CA ASP A 38 -4.60 -31.88 15.44
C ASP A 38 -5.36 -31.09 14.35
N ALA A 39 -4.65 -30.32 13.51
CA ALA A 39 -5.24 -29.64 12.36
C ALA A 39 -5.83 -30.62 11.32
N CYS A 40 -5.11 -31.72 11.06
CA CYS A 40 -5.55 -32.81 10.19
C CYS A 40 -6.82 -33.51 10.72
N LYS A 41 -6.87 -33.77 12.03
CA LYS A 41 -8.01 -34.36 12.73
C LYS A 41 -9.23 -33.43 12.74
N GLU A 42 -9.03 -32.13 12.93
CA GLU A 42 -10.08 -31.10 12.78
C GLU A 42 -10.63 -31.07 11.34
N ALA A 43 -9.77 -31.12 10.33
CA ALA A 43 -10.16 -31.16 8.92
C ALA A 43 -10.98 -32.42 8.60
N ARG A 44 -10.48 -33.61 8.96
CA ARG A 44 -11.16 -34.90 8.80
C ARG A 44 -12.53 -34.93 9.47
N ALA A 45 -12.64 -34.42 10.70
CA ALA A 45 -13.91 -34.32 11.42
C ALA A 45 -14.90 -33.36 10.74
N ALA A 46 -14.41 -32.25 10.18
CA ALA A 46 -15.24 -31.30 9.44
C ALA A 46 -15.70 -31.88 8.08
N GLY A 47 -14.83 -32.53 7.31
CA GLY A 47 -15.17 -33.23 6.07
C GLY A 47 -16.23 -34.31 6.28
N SER A 48 -16.05 -35.16 7.29
CA SER A 48 -17.04 -36.18 7.70
C SER A 48 -18.36 -35.57 8.18
N SER A 49 -18.35 -34.35 8.72
CA SER A 49 -19.56 -33.64 9.12
C SER A 49 -20.31 -33.06 7.92
N ILE A 50 -19.61 -32.52 6.93
CA ILE A 50 -20.19 -32.05 5.66
C ILE A 50 -20.82 -33.23 4.91
N GLU A 51 -20.14 -34.38 4.82
CA GLU A 51 -20.66 -35.60 4.22
C GLU A 51 -21.98 -36.05 4.85
N ARG A 52 -22.02 -36.20 6.18
CA ARG A 52 -23.24 -36.60 6.90
C ARG A 52 -24.39 -35.61 6.73
N LEU A 53 -24.12 -34.31 6.76
CA LEU A 53 -25.15 -33.28 6.54
C LEU A 53 -25.67 -33.31 5.09
N CYS A 54 -24.79 -33.55 4.12
CA CYS A 54 -25.14 -33.73 2.71
C CYS A 54 -25.96 -35.01 2.46
N ASP A 55 -25.66 -36.11 3.14
CA ASP A 55 -26.40 -37.37 3.03
C ASP A 55 -27.75 -37.31 3.74
N ILE A 56 -27.86 -36.70 4.93
CA ILE A 56 -29.16 -36.42 5.58
C ILE A 56 -30.06 -35.60 4.64
N ALA A 57 -29.53 -34.53 4.06
CA ALA A 57 -30.21 -33.70 3.04
C ALA A 57 -30.41 -34.41 1.67
N ALA A 58 -29.90 -35.63 1.51
CA ALA A 58 -30.16 -36.49 0.35
C ALA A 58 -31.17 -37.62 0.65
N THR A 59 -31.34 -38.01 1.92
CA THR A 59 -32.24 -39.08 2.35
C THR A 59 -33.64 -38.63 2.79
N ASP A 60 -33.82 -37.36 3.18
CA ASP A 60 -35.07 -36.87 3.79
C ASP A 60 -36.29 -37.04 2.85
N PRO A 61 -37.28 -37.91 3.16
CA PRO A 61 -38.40 -38.20 2.28
C PRO A 61 -39.62 -37.31 2.56
N VAL A 62 -40.30 -36.86 1.50
CA VAL A 62 -41.61 -36.20 1.61
C VAL A 62 -42.61 -37.16 2.23
N GLY A 63 -42.96 -36.98 3.52
CA GLY A 63 -43.70 -38.00 4.27
C GLY A 63 -44.52 -37.56 5.49
N TYR A 64 -44.24 -36.41 6.12
CA TYR A 64 -45.12 -35.81 7.15
C TYR A 64 -45.02 -34.28 7.14
N SER A 65 -45.98 -33.62 7.80
CA SER A 65 -46.29 -32.19 7.66
C SER A 65 -45.08 -31.25 7.73
N PRO A 66 -45.05 -30.18 6.91
CA PRO A 66 -43.95 -29.24 6.92
C PRO A 66 -43.83 -28.55 8.29
N ARG A 67 -42.68 -28.71 8.93
CA ARG A 67 -42.24 -27.73 9.92
C ARG A 67 -42.08 -26.37 9.21
N PRO A 68 -42.43 -25.24 9.85
CA PRO A 68 -42.14 -23.93 9.28
C PRO A 68 -40.66 -23.82 8.91
N ASN A 69 -40.40 -23.29 7.70
CA ASN A 69 -39.08 -22.96 7.16
C ASN A 69 -38.02 -24.10 7.12
N PRO A 70 -37.97 -24.90 6.03
CA PRO A 70 -36.80 -25.72 5.67
C PRO A 70 -35.53 -24.93 5.33
N ILE A 71 -35.49 -23.62 5.61
CA ILE A 71 -34.44 -22.67 5.21
C ILE A 71 -33.49 -22.36 6.39
N ASP A 72 -33.97 -22.48 7.63
CA ASP A 72 -33.31 -21.87 8.80
C ASP A 72 -32.12 -22.67 9.35
N ASP A 73 -32.08 -24.01 9.20
CA ASP A 73 -30.98 -24.84 9.75
C ASP A 73 -29.81 -25.06 8.77
N ARG A 74 -29.38 -23.98 8.08
CA ARG A 74 -28.07 -23.96 7.38
C ARG A 74 -26.89 -23.82 8.33
N GLY A 75 -27.15 -23.49 9.60
CA GLY A 75 -26.13 -23.26 10.64
C GLY A 75 -25.10 -24.40 10.79
N PRO A 76 -25.51 -25.68 10.90
CA PRO A 76 -24.60 -26.83 10.98
C PRO A 76 -23.65 -26.92 9.79
N MET A 77 -24.16 -26.74 8.56
CA MET A 77 -23.36 -26.80 7.34
C MET A 77 -22.37 -25.62 7.27
N ILE A 78 -22.82 -24.40 7.59
CA ILE A 78 -21.97 -23.21 7.63
C ILE A 78 -20.87 -23.35 8.69
N ARG A 79 -21.19 -23.92 9.87
CA ARG A 79 -20.19 -24.24 10.90
C ARG A 79 -19.18 -25.27 10.40
N ALA A 80 -19.63 -26.39 9.84
CA ALA A 80 -18.74 -27.44 9.34
C ALA A 80 -17.81 -26.94 8.20
N ALA A 81 -18.34 -26.15 7.26
CA ALA A 81 -17.56 -25.52 6.20
C ALA A 81 -16.54 -24.49 6.74
N ARG A 82 -16.91 -23.68 7.74
CA ARG A 82 -15.99 -22.75 8.41
C ARG A 82 -14.89 -23.48 9.19
N THR A 83 -15.23 -24.56 9.91
CA THR A 83 -14.24 -25.41 10.58
C THR A 83 -13.29 -26.03 9.57
N LEU A 84 -13.79 -26.56 8.44
CA LEU A 84 -12.95 -27.13 7.39
C LEU A 84 -11.99 -26.09 6.78
N LEU A 85 -12.49 -24.89 6.46
CA LEU A 85 -11.65 -23.81 5.92
C LEU A 85 -10.54 -23.42 6.92
N SER A 86 -10.87 -23.30 8.21
CA SER A 86 -9.94 -22.98 9.28
C SER A 86 -8.86 -24.05 9.46
N SER A 87 -9.24 -25.32 9.51
CA SER A 87 -8.30 -26.43 9.72
C SER A 87 -7.44 -26.72 8.49
N VAL A 88 -7.99 -26.63 7.28
CA VAL A 88 -7.21 -26.68 6.03
C VAL A 88 -6.20 -25.53 5.96
N THR A 89 -6.59 -24.32 6.39
CA THR A 89 -5.66 -23.18 6.46
C THR A 89 -4.57 -23.42 7.51
N ARG A 90 -4.88 -24.00 8.67
CA ARG A 90 -3.88 -24.40 9.68
C ARG A 90 -2.89 -25.43 9.15
N VAL A 91 -3.36 -26.47 8.45
CA VAL A 91 -2.48 -27.46 7.77
C VAL A 91 -1.58 -26.80 6.73
N LEU A 92 -2.12 -25.91 5.89
CA LEU A 92 -1.33 -25.19 4.87
C LEU A 92 -0.26 -24.27 5.50
N LEU A 93 -0.58 -23.57 6.59
CA LEU A 93 0.38 -22.72 7.30
C LEU A 93 1.49 -23.55 7.97
N LEU A 94 1.16 -24.71 8.55
CA LEU A 94 2.14 -25.62 9.13
C LEU A 94 3.06 -26.25 8.05
N ALA A 95 2.51 -26.55 6.87
CA ALA A 95 3.30 -26.99 5.73
C ALA A 95 4.24 -25.88 5.21
N ASP A 96 3.78 -24.62 5.16
CA ASP A 96 4.59 -23.47 4.75
C ASP A 96 5.78 -23.23 5.70
N ILE A 97 5.57 -23.42 7.01
CA ILE A 97 6.64 -23.40 8.03
C ILE A 97 7.70 -24.47 7.75
N VAL A 98 7.32 -25.68 7.34
CA VAL A 98 8.29 -26.74 6.94
C VAL A 98 9.07 -26.35 5.69
N VAL A 99 8.39 -25.84 4.65
CA VAL A 99 9.06 -25.39 3.40
C VAL A 99 10.06 -24.26 3.68
N VAL A 100 9.69 -23.30 4.53
CA VAL A 100 10.59 -22.22 4.94
C VAL A 100 11.74 -22.73 5.81
N LYS A 101 11.50 -23.68 6.72
CA LYS A 101 12.58 -24.32 7.49
C LYS A 101 13.57 -25.05 6.58
N GLN A 102 13.10 -25.79 5.58
CA GLN A 102 13.96 -26.45 4.58
C GLN A 102 14.80 -25.43 3.79
N LEU A 103 14.21 -24.32 3.34
CA LEU A 103 14.91 -23.23 2.66
C LEU A 103 16.01 -22.61 3.55
N LEU A 104 15.69 -22.30 4.82
CA LEU A 104 16.66 -21.76 5.77
C LEU A 104 17.79 -22.75 6.07
N LEU A 105 17.50 -24.05 6.19
CA LEU A 105 18.51 -25.10 6.35
C LEU A 105 19.44 -25.20 5.13
N ALA A 106 18.92 -25.07 3.91
CA ALA A 106 19.73 -25.02 2.69
C ALA A 106 20.63 -23.77 2.66
N LYS A 107 20.07 -22.59 2.97
CA LYS A 107 20.82 -21.33 3.11
C LYS A 107 21.94 -21.44 4.16
N ASP A 108 21.72 -22.14 5.27
CA ASP A 108 22.73 -22.32 6.31
C ASP A 108 23.77 -23.41 5.95
N ARG A 109 23.46 -24.40 5.09
CA ARG A 109 24.47 -25.30 4.51
C ARG A 109 25.37 -24.56 3.51
N VAL A 110 24.81 -23.70 2.67
CA VAL A 110 25.57 -22.79 1.80
C VAL A 110 26.45 -21.86 2.64
N ALA A 111 25.92 -21.23 3.69
CA ALA A 111 26.70 -20.35 4.56
C ALA A 111 27.89 -21.08 5.22
N ARG A 112 27.69 -22.30 5.74
CA ARG A 112 28.78 -23.11 6.32
C ARG A 112 29.83 -23.52 5.29
N THR A 113 29.42 -23.90 4.08
CA THR A 113 30.36 -24.31 3.02
C THR A 113 31.10 -23.12 2.41
N LEU A 114 30.48 -21.94 2.37
CA LEU A 114 31.12 -20.67 2.02
C LEU A 114 32.18 -20.27 3.06
N SER A 115 31.87 -20.26 4.36
CA SER A 115 32.88 -20.00 5.40
C SER A 115 34.04 -21.01 5.37
N ARG A 116 33.77 -22.27 5.00
CA ARG A 116 34.85 -23.24 4.77
C ARG A 116 35.74 -22.83 3.60
N LEU A 117 35.18 -22.41 2.47
CA LEU A 117 35.96 -21.95 1.29
C LEU A 117 36.90 -20.78 1.62
N GLU A 118 36.43 -19.82 2.41
CA GLU A 118 37.19 -18.65 2.84
C GLU A 118 38.42 -19.02 3.68
N SER A 119 38.30 -20.09 4.47
CA SER A 119 39.34 -20.59 5.38
C SER A 119 40.42 -21.48 4.74
N VAL A 120 40.28 -21.84 3.45
CA VAL A 120 41.18 -22.81 2.82
C VAL A 120 42.56 -22.20 2.53
N ALA A 121 43.64 -22.91 2.89
CA ALA A 121 45.02 -22.47 2.69
C ALA A 121 45.68 -22.95 1.37
N ASN A 122 45.10 -23.91 0.63
CA ASN A 122 45.66 -24.38 -0.65
C ASN A 122 44.60 -24.68 -1.73
N PHE A 123 44.98 -24.52 -3.00
CA PHE A 123 44.05 -24.62 -4.13
C PHE A 123 43.45 -26.02 -4.33
N THR A 124 44.16 -27.09 -3.96
CA THR A 124 43.66 -28.48 -4.10
C THR A 124 42.51 -28.76 -3.14
N GLU A 125 42.59 -28.27 -1.91
CA GLU A 125 41.46 -28.26 -0.97
C GLU A 125 40.36 -27.30 -1.40
N PHE A 126 40.71 -26.15 -2.00
CA PHE A 126 39.71 -25.17 -2.45
C PHE A 126 38.80 -25.78 -3.51
N VAL A 127 39.34 -26.46 -4.52
CA VAL A 127 38.55 -27.14 -5.56
C VAL A 127 37.64 -28.23 -4.97
N LYS A 128 38.13 -29.01 -4.00
CA LYS A 128 37.30 -30.00 -3.28
C LYS A 128 36.17 -29.34 -2.48
N ALA A 129 36.47 -28.25 -1.77
CA ALA A 129 35.48 -27.51 -1.01
C ALA A 129 34.45 -26.83 -1.92
N PHE A 130 34.88 -26.33 -3.10
CA PHE A 130 34.07 -25.62 -4.08
C PHE A 130 33.08 -26.56 -4.77
N SER A 131 33.48 -27.80 -5.05
CA SER A 131 32.56 -28.83 -5.56
C SER A 131 31.40 -29.13 -4.59
N VAL A 132 31.66 -29.12 -3.27
CA VAL A 132 30.60 -29.31 -2.25
C VAL A 132 29.72 -28.06 -2.15
N PHE A 133 30.34 -26.88 -2.07
CA PHE A 133 29.62 -25.60 -2.06
C PHE A 133 28.70 -25.44 -3.29
N GLY A 134 29.17 -25.81 -4.48
CA GLY A 134 28.38 -25.76 -5.72
C GLY A 134 27.14 -26.67 -5.68
N ALA A 135 27.21 -27.83 -5.04
CA ALA A 135 26.05 -28.70 -4.87
C ALA A 135 24.98 -28.07 -3.94
N GLU A 136 25.40 -27.52 -2.80
CA GLU A 136 24.53 -26.81 -1.87
C GLU A 136 23.90 -25.56 -2.52
N MET A 137 24.67 -24.85 -3.35
CA MET A 137 24.20 -23.69 -4.13
C MET A 137 23.12 -24.05 -5.15
N VAL A 138 23.21 -25.21 -5.82
CA VAL A 138 22.18 -25.67 -6.76
C VAL A 138 20.86 -25.98 -6.04
N GLU A 139 20.93 -26.61 -4.86
CA GLU A 139 19.73 -26.85 -4.05
C GLU A 139 19.12 -25.52 -3.57
N LEU A 140 19.94 -24.59 -3.06
CA LEU A 140 19.49 -23.26 -2.63
C LEU A 140 18.83 -22.49 -3.79
N ALA A 141 19.42 -22.53 -4.99
CA ALA A 141 18.87 -21.87 -6.18
C ALA A 141 17.51 -22.44 -6.61
N HIS A 142 17.25 -23.73 -6.37
CA HIS A 142 15.95 -24.37 -6.61
C HIS A 142 14.91 -23.96 -5.56
N VAL A 143 15.19 -24.14 -4.26
CA VAL A 143 14.20 -23.84 -3.20
C VAL A 143 13.85 -22.35 -3.12
N THR A 144 14.82 -21.46 -3.36
CA THR A 144 14.57 -20.01 -3.48
C THR A 144 13.77 -19.65 -4.75
N GLY A 145 13.97 -20.39 -5.84
CA GLY A 145 13.21 -20.21 -7.08
C GLY A 145 11.75 -20.62 -6.94
N ASN A 146 11.49 -21.74 -6.25
CA ASN A 146 10.13 -22.15 -5.91
C ASN A 146 9.46 -21.09 -5.01
N ARG A 147 10.13 -20.70 -3.91
CA ARG A 147 9.61 -19.69 -2.97
C ARG A 147 9.35 -18.32 -3.62
N GLN A 148 10.16 -17.93 -4.61
CA GLN A 148 9.93 -16.70 -5.38
C GLN A 148 8.55 -16.70 -6.08
N ASN A 149 8.11 -17.84 -6.60
CA ASN A 149 6.81 -17.96 -7.27
C ASN A 149 5.63 -17.97 -6.26
N ASP A 150 5.87 -18.45 -5.04
CA ASP A 150 4.86 -18.48 -3.99
C ASP A 150 4.59 -17.10 -3.38
N LEU A 151 5.60 -16.22 -3.30
CA LEU A 151 5.49 -14.88 -2.72
C LEU A 151 4.42 -14.02 -3.42
N LYS A 152 3.41 -13.58 -2.65
CA LYS A 152 2.30 -12.75 -3.13
C LYS A 152 2.63 -11.24 -3.10
N ASP A 153 3.37 -10.83 -2.09
CA ASP A 153 4.03 -9.52 -1.99
C ASP A 153 5.00 -9.33 -3.17
N GLU A 154 4.83 -8.22 -3.90
CA GLU A 154 5.61 -7.92 -5.11
C GLU A 154 7.04 -7.49 -4.77
N ARG A 155 7.20 -6.58 -3.80
CA ARG A 155 8.48 -6.11 -3.28
C ARG A 155 9.37 -7.27 -2.86
N ARG A 156 8.83 -8.20 -2.06
CA ARG A 156 9.52 -9.41 -1.58
C ARG A 156 9.91 -10.34 -2.73
N ARG A 157 9.06 -10.48 -3.76
CA ARG A 157 9.36 -11.26 -4.97
C ARG A 157 10.53 -10.67 -5.75
N ALA A 158 10.55 -9.35 -5.91
CA ALA A 158 11.65 -8.63 -6.57
C ALA A 158 12.94 -8.74 -5.74
N GLN A 159 12.89 -8.57 -4.42
CA GLN A 159 14.03 -8.75 -3.52
C GLN A 159 14.62 -10.16 -3.59
N MET A 160 13.77 -11.20 -3.63
CA MET A 160 14.20 -12.59 -3.86
C MET A 160 14.90 -12.76 -5.22
N SER A 161 14.36 -12.16 -6.28
CA SER A 161 14.97 -12.17 -7.62
C SER A 161 16.37 -11.56 -7.61
N SER A 162 16.52 -10.35 -7.05
CA SER A 162 17.81 -9.65 -6.96
C SER A 162 18.83 -10.43 -6.12
N ALA A 163 18.41 -11.02 -4.99
CA ALA A 163 19.30 -11.84 -4.15
C ALA A 163 19.84 -13.07 -4.90
N ARG A 164 18.97 -13.76 -5.65
CA ARG A 164 19.35 -14.94 -6.45
C ARG A 164 20.31 -14.58 -7.59
N GLN A 165 20.10 -13.45 -8.25
CA GLN A 165 21.01 -12.94 -9.27
C GLN A 165 22.39 -12.59 -8.71
N VAL A 166 22.46 -11.93 -7.54
CA VAL A 166 23.74 -11.64 -6.87
C VAL A 166 24.48 -12.94 -6.52
N LEU A 167 23.78 -13.97 -6.02
CA LEU A 167 24.39 -15.28 -5.76
C LEU A 167 24.90 -15.98 -7.04
N GLU A 168 24.12 -15.96 -8.12
CA GLU A 168 24.52 -16.54 -9.43
C GLU A 168 25.80 -15.87 -9.95
N ARG A 169 25.80 -14.53 -10.04
CA ARG A 169 26.96 -13.74 -10.51
C ARG A 169 28.18 -13.95 -9.63
N SER A 170 28.00 -13.90 -8.30
CA SER A 170 29.10 -14.13 -7.35
C SER A 170 29.70 -15.53 -7.46
N THR A 171 28.88 -16.56 -7.68
CA THR A 171 29.35 -17.95 -7.82
C THR A 171 30.32 -18.12 -9.00
N MET A 172 30.07 -17.41 -10.11
CA MET A 172 30.97 -17.41 -11.27
C MET A 172 32.31 -16.72 -10.98
N MET A 173 32.31 -15.65 -10.16
CA MET A 173 33.53 -14.92 -9.78
C MET A 173 34.34 -15.59 -8.65
N LEU A 174 33.69 -16.40 -7.82
CA LEU A 174 34.24 -16.94 -6.57
C LEU A 174 35.48 -17.82 -6.77
N LEU A 175 35.52 -18.64 -7.84
CA LEU A 175 36.66 -19.52 -8.13
C LEU A 175 37.91 -18.72 -8.53
N THR A 176 37.76 -17.78 -9.46
CA THR A 176 38.89 -17.04 -10.06
C THR A 176 39.52 -16.05 -9.08
N SER A 177 38.68 -15.31 -8.35
CA SER A 177 39.13 -14.38 -7.30
C SER A 177 39.86 -15.11 -6.17
N SER A 178 39.27 -16.19 -5.63
CA SER A 178 39.91 -17.02 -4.60
C SER A 178 41.21 -17.66 -5.07
N ARG A 179 41.26 -18.16 -6.32
CA ARG A 179 42.48 -18.74 -6.92
C ARG A 179 43.61 -17.72 -7.05
N THR A 180 43.28 -16.46 -7.33
CA THR A 180 44.26 -15.37 -7.47
C THR A 180 44.78 -14.92 -6.11
N CYS A 181 43.89 -14.76 -5.13
CA CYS A 181 44.27 -14.52 -3.74
C CYS A 181 45.12 -15.66 -3.14
N LEU A 182 44.85 -16.92 -3.49
CA LEU A 182 45.67 -18.08 -3.09
C LEU A 182 47.01 -18.16 -3.83
N ARG A 183 47.15 -17.49 -4.99
CA ARG A 183 48.41 -17.44 -5.73
C ARG A 183 49.34 -16.34 -5.23
N HIS A 184 48.78 -15.20 -4.83
CA HIS A 184 49.46 -13.99 -4.37
C HIS A 184 48.93 -13.57 -2.97
N PRO A 185 49.18 -14.36 -1.91
CA PRO A 185 48.65 -14.11 -0.57
C PRO A 185 49.18 -12.81 0.08
N GLU A 186 50.19 -12.17 -0.49
CA GLU A 186 50.69 -10.84 -0.15
C GLU A 186 49.86 -9.70 -0.77
N CYS A 187 49.21 -9.93 -1.92
CA CYS A 187 48.53 -8.89 -2.69
C CYS A 187 47.24 -8.39 -2.00
N PRO A 188 47.15 -7.11 -1.58
CA PRO A 188 45.95 -6.58 -0.92
C PRO A 188 44.75 -6.54 -1.88
N HIS A 189 44.97 -6.15 -3.13
CA HIS A 189 43.92 -6.05 -4.14
C HIS A 189 43.31 -7.42 -4.51
N SER A 190 44.13 -8.48 -4.56
CA SER A 190 43.62 -9.85 -4.80
C SER A 190 42.74 -10.35 -3.64
N LYS A 191 43.01 -9.91 -2.40
CA LYS A 191 42.14 -10.18 -1.24
C LYS A 191 40.86 -9.38 -1.33
N GLU A 192 40.94 -8.06 -1.55
CA GLU A 192 39.78 -7.16 -1.65
C GLU A 192 38.76 -7.65 -2.69
N ASN A 193 39.22 -8.05 -3.88
CA ASN A 193 38.40 -8.69 -4.91
C ASN A 193 37.67 -9.94 -4.39
N ARG A 194 38.41 -10.89 -3.79
CA ARG A 194 37.86 -12.13 -3.23
C ARG A 194 36.84 -11.82 -2.13
N ASP A 195 37.23 -11.01 -1.15
CA ASP A 195 36.49 -10.74 0.08
C ASP A 195 35.21 -9.95 -0.22
N THR A 196 35.21 -9.11 -1.27
CA THR A 196 34.00 -8.46 -1.80
C THR A 196 32.98 -9.47 -2.32
N VAL A 197 33.41 -10.51 -3.04
CA VAL A 197 32.51 -11.59 -3.53
C VAL A 197 31.94 -12.38 -2.35
N PHE A 198 32.78 -12.81 -1.39
CA PHE A 198 32.29 -13.48 -0.17
C PHE A 198 31.32 -12.61 0.63
N CYS A 199 31.56 -11.29 0.72
CA CYS A 199 30.69 -10.33 1.37
C CYS A 199 29.32 -10.21 0.69
N GLN A 200 29.26 -10.14 -0.64
CA GLN A 200 27.97 -10.05 -1.36
C GLN A 200 27.19 -11.36 -1.31
N MET A 201 27.86 -12.52 -1.32
CA MET A 201 27.18 -13.81 -1.14
C MET A 201 26.53 -13.93 0.24
N ARG A 202 27.20 -13.46 1.30
CA ARG A 202 26.61 -13.35 2.65
C ARG A 202 25.40 -12.43 2.65
N ARG A 203 25.55 -11.18 2.19
CA ARG A 203 24.44 -10.20 2.11
C ARG A 203 23.24 -10.71 1.30
N ALA A 204 23.45 -11.44 0.21
CA ALA A 204 22.38 -12.03 -0.57
C ALA A 204 21.67 -13.18 0.17
N MET A 205 22.39 -14.02 0.90
CA MET A 205 21.80 -15.03 1.80
C MET A 205 21.03 -14.41 2.97
N ASP A 206 21.50 -13.28 3.51
CA ASP A 206 20.83 -12.56 4.59
C ASP A 206 19.55 -11.87 4.07
N LEU A 207 19.57 -11.34 2.85
CA LEU A 207 18.38 -10.84 2.15
C LEU A 207 17.36 -11.94 1.88
N ILE A 208 17.79 -13.14 1.46
CA ILE A 208 16.92 -14.32 1.34
C ILE A 208 16.30 -14.68 2.71
N HIS A 209 17.09 -14.66 3.78
CA HIS A 209 16.62 -14.92 5.14
C HIS A 209 15.55 -13.89 5.58
N TYR A 210 15.79 -12.59 5.35
CA TYR A 210 14.85 -11.50 5.62
C TYR A 210 13.54 -11.66 4.83
N VAL A 211 13.62 -11.82 3.50
CA VAL A 211 12.44 -11.95 2.62
C VAL A 211 11.54 -13.11 3.05
N VAL A 212 12.16 -14.23 3.46
CA VAL A 212 11.47 -15.47 3.81
C VAL A 212 10.93 -15.47 5.25
N LYS A 213 11.70 -14.99 6.23
CA LYS A 213 11.24 -14.93 7.63
C LYS A 213 10.17 -13.89 7.83
N ASP A 214 10.41 -12.64 7.43
CA ASP A 214 9.49 -11.54 7.68
C ASP A 214 8.20 -11.68 6.85
N GLY A 215 8.19 -12.57 5.85
CA GLY A 215 6.99 -12.95 5.09
C GLY A 215 6.05 -13.92 5.84
N ILE A 216 6.49 -14.49 6.96
CA ILE A 216 5.69 -15.36 7.85
C ILE A 216 5.59 -14.76 9.26
N LEU A 217 6.72 -14.27 9.79
CA LEU A 217 6.92 -13.93 11.21
C LEU A 217 6.57 -12.50 11.59
N GLU A 218 6.07 -11.67 10.66
CA GLU A 218 5.33 -10.45 11.02
C GLU A 218 4.19 -10.84 11.99
N THR A 219 4.37 -10.54 13.27
CA THR A 219 3.28 -10.67 14.24
C THR A 219 2.18 -9.67 13.87
N ALA A 220 0.95 -9.93 14.32
CA ALA A 220 -0.15 -8.98 14.12
C ALA A 220 0.10 -7.61 14.79
N SER A 221 1.11 -7.51 15.68
CA SER A 221 1.58 -6.25 16.25
C SER A 221 2.41 -5.44 15.24
N GLU A 222 3.46 -6.04 14.68
CA GLU A 222 4.39 -5.37 13.76
C GLU A 222 3.73 -4.99 12.42
N ARG A 223 2.84 -5.85 11.92
CA ARG A 223 2.00 -5.57 10.74
C ARG A 223 1.04 -4.38 10.93
N ASN A 224 0.79 -3.97 12.18
CA ASN A 224 0.07 -2.73 12.49
C ASN A 224 1.02 -1.55 12.73
N ALA A 225 2.21 -1.77 13.32
CA ALA A 225 3.20 -0.71 13.54
C ALA A 225 3.76 -0.15 12.21
N LEU A 226 4.22 -1.01 11.30
CA LEU A 226 4.71 -0.60 9.96
C LEU A 226 3.59 -0.07 9.04
N ARG A 227 2.33 -0.11 9.47
CA ARG A 227 1.17 0.47 8.78
C ARG A 227 0.79 1.88 9.25
N GLN A 228 1.45 2.41 10.29
CA GLN A 228 1.15 3.75 10.82
C GLN A 228 1.88 4.87 10.07
N VAL A 229 3.00 4.58 9.41
CA VAL A 229 3.68 5.53 8.52
C VAL A 229 3.07 5.38 7.11
N PRO A 230 2.50 6.45 6.53
CA PRO A 230 2.05 6.43 5.13
C PRO A 230 3.21 6.17 4.16
N GLU A 231 2.93 5.51 3.03
CA GLU A 231 3.95 5.11 2.06
C GLU A 231 4.79 6.30 1.52
N TRP A 232 4.16 7.48 1.40
CA TRP A 232 4.79 8.73 0.94
C TRP A 232 5.67 9.42 1.99
N ASP A 233 5.48 9.10 3.28
CA ASP A 233 6.26 9.63 4.42
C ASP A 233 7.38 8.66 4.84
N SER A 234 7.45 7.49 4.22
CA SER A 234 8.54 6.53 4.42
C SER A 234 9.84 7.02 3.77
N GLU A 235 11.00 6.61 4.30
CA GLU A 235 12.28 6.63 3.58
C GLU A 235 12.18 5.98 2.18
N ARG A 236 11.25 5.02 2.04
CA ARG A 236 10.96 4.26 0.82
C ARG A 236 10.21 5.09 -0.24
N ALA A 237 9.71 6.28 0.09
CA ALA A 237 8.95 7.11 -0.82
C ALA A 237 9.82 7.65 -1.96
N THR A 238 9.31 7.53 -3.19
CA THR A 238 9.84 8.17 -4.39
C THR A 238 9.13 9.49 -4.68
N ALA A 239 9.74 10.36 -5.50
CA ALA A 239 9.10 11.55 -6.05
C ALA A 239 7.72 11.24 -6.66
N PHE A 240 7.62 10.17 -7.45
CA PHE A 240 6.35 9.71 -8.03
C PHE A 240 5.32 9.24 -6.99
N THR A 241 5.73 8.55 -5.91
CA THR A 241 4.78 8.18 -4.84
C THR A 241 4.29 9.40 -4.06
N CYS A 242 5.15 10.40 -3.82
CA CYS A 242 4.77 11.66 -3.17
C CYS A 242 3.83 12.48 -4.06
N LEU A 243 4.15 12.62 -5.36
CA LEU A 243 3.29 13.31 -6.34
C LEU A 243 1.92 12.64 -6.45
N ARG A 244 1.88 11.32 -6.59
CA ARG A 244 0.63 10.54 -6.64
C ARG A 244 -0.18 10.63 -5.34
N HIS A 245 0.49 10.77 -4.18
CA HIS A 245 -0.22 11.02 -2.92
C HIS A 245 -0.78 12.43 -2.85
N PHE A 246 0.01 13.44 -3.21
CA PHE A 246 -0.40 14.85 -3.23
C PHE A 246 -1.60 15.08 -4.16
N SER A 247 -1.53 14.62 -5.42
CA SER A 247 -2.66 14.69 -6.36
C SER A 247 -3.90 14.01 -5.79
N ARG A 248 -3.75 12.85 -5.15
CA ARG A 248 -4.88 12.13 -4.53
C ARG A 248 -5.48 12.87 -3.32
N LEU A 249 -4.69 13.56 -2.50
CA LEU A 249 -5.21 14.42 -1.44
C LEU A 249 -6.04 15.58 -2.02
N ILE A 250 -5.56 16.18 -3.11
CA ILE A 250 -6.26 17.25 -3.84
C ILE A 250 -7.58 16.74 -4.45
N GLU A 251 -7.57 15.60 -5.14
CA GLU A 251 -8.77 14.92 -5.65
C GLU A 251 -9.78 14.61 -4.53
N MET A 252 -9.30 14.10 -3.39
CA MET A 252 -10.13 13.80 -2.21
C MET A 252 -10.66 15.05 -1.49
N SER A 253 -10.23 16.25 -1.91
CA SER A 253 -10.64 17.55 -1.35
C SER A 253 -11.55 18.35 -2.30
N ARG A 254 -12.07 17.74 -3.36
CA ARG A 254 -13.15 18.32 -4.20
C ARG A 254 -14.46 18.46 -3.40
N PRO A 255 -15.13 19.63 -3.42
CA PRO A 255 -16.39 19.83 -2.70
C PRO A 255 -17.60 19.22 -3.43
N ASP A 256 -18.39 18.41 -2.73
CA ASP A 256 -19.62 17.79 -3.26
C ASP A 256 -20.75 18.83 -3.46
N TYR A 257 -20.97 19.26 -4.71
CA TYR A 257 -22.00 20.25 -5.07
C TYR A 257 -23.44 19.68 -5.21
N GLU A 258 -23.63 18.36 -5.19
CA GLU A 258 -24.91 17.70 -5.54
C GLU A 258 -26.02 17.74 -4.46
N ARG A 259 -26.42 18.94 -3.97
CA ARG A 259 -27.71 19.08 -3.23
C ARG A 259 -28.29 20.50 -3.11
N ARG A 260 -28.47 21.24 -4.22
CA ARG A 260 -29.20 22.54 -4.18
C ARG A 260 -30.09 22.94 -5.37
N SER A 261 -30.21 22.14 -6.44
CA SER A 261 -30.96 22.52 -7.66
C SER A 261 -32.09 21.55 -8.04
N ALA A 262 -33.03 21.32 -7.12
CA ALA A 262 -34.29 20.65 -7.43
C ALA A 262 -35.43 21.10 -6.50
N GLY A 263 -36.59 21.48 -7.07
CA GLY A 263 -37.85 21.44 -6.32
C GLY A 263 -38.40 22.74 -5.71
N SER A 264 -38.53 23.83 -6.47
CA SER A 264 -39.59 24.82 -6.20
C SER A 264 -40.35 25.21 -7.47
N LYS A 265 -41.47 24.52 -7.69
CA LYS A 265 -42.49 24.85 -8.69
C LYS A 265 -43.88 24.59 -8.12
N THR A 266 -44.40 25.54 -7.34
CA THR A 266 -45.80 25.56 -6.90
C THR A 266 -46.58 26.59 -7.71
N SER A 267 -47.30 26.13 -8.74
CA SER A 267 -48.16 26.97 -9.57
C SER A 267 -49.59 27.03 -9.03
N SER A 268 -50.03 28.21 -8.59
CA SER A 268 -51.44 28.54 -8.36
C SER A 268 -51.68 29.97 -8.87
N SER A 269 -52.91 30.27 -9.33
CA SER A 269 -53.15 31.38 -10.26
C SER A 269 -54.38 32.23 -9.91
N MET A 270 -54.44 33.40 -10.54
CA MET A 270 -55.59 34.29 -10.78
C MET A 270 -55.91 35.44 -9.81
N THR A 271 -55.58 36.64 -10.32
CA THR A 271 -56.42 37.86 -10.44
C THR A 271 -56.84 38.67 -9.20
N ALA A 272 -56.26 39.87 -9.14
CA ALA A 272 -56.55 41.05 -8.32
C ALA A 272 -57.97 41.66 -8.46
N ALA A 273 -58.31 42.59 -7.53
CA ALA A 273 -59.03 43.84 -7.84
C ALA A 273 -58.94 44.93 -6.72
N VAL A 274 -59.09 46.21 -7.12
CA VAL A 274 -59.54 47.43 -6.36
C VAL A 274 -58.70 48.04 -5.20
N GLY A 275 -58.17 49.26 -5.42
CA GLY A 275 -58.63 50.46 -4.66
C GLY A 275 -57.71 51.17 -3.64
N PRO A 276 -57.61 52.53 -3.61
CA PRO A 276 -56.76 53.30 -2.67
C PRO A 276 -57.56 54.37 -1.84
N PRO A 277 -57.02 55.57 -1.46
CA PRO A 277 -56.27 55.86 -0.22
C PRO A 277 -56.89 57.01 0.64
N PRO A 278 -56.21 57.44 1.72
CA PRO A 278 -55.88 58.88 1.89
C PRO A 278 -54.39 59.10 2.25
N LEU A 279 -53.65 60.09 1.72
CA LEU A 279 -53.77 61.57 1.77
C LEU A 279 -53.41 62.24 3.11
N GLY A 280 -52.58 63.30 3.06
CA GLY A 280 -52.56 64.37 4.07
C GLY A 280 -51.22 64.71 4.72
N ALA A 281 -50.34 65.45 4.04
CA ALA A 281 -49.11 66.01 4.62
C ALA A 281 -49.37 67.20 5.57
N LYS A 282 -48.41 67.50 6.47
CA LYS A 282 -48.14 68.87 6.96
C LYS A 282 -46.76 69.07 7.64
N ASP A 283 -45.88 69.71 6.88
CA ASP A 283 -45.05 70.88 7.23
C ASP A 283 -44.17 70.92 8.52
N CYS A 284 -42.87 70.70 8.28
CA CYS A 284 -41.77 71.68 8.46
C CYS A 284 -41.19 72.08 9.84
N VAL A 285 -39.99 72.70 9.73
CA VAL A 285 -39.26 73.56 10.70
C VAL A 285 -38.29 72.90 11.70
N SER A 286 -37.03 72.78 11.28
CA SER A 286 -35.79 72.79 12.10
C SER A 286 -35.56 74.19 12.74
N PRO A 287 -34.63 74.45 13.70
CA PRO A 287 -33.33 73.78 13.87
C PRO A 287 -32.74 73.72 15.32
N THR A 288 -31.40 73.62 15.41
CA THR A 288 -30.48 73.99 16.51
C THR A 288 -30.30 73.07 17.74
N ALA A 289 -29.24 72.25 17.64
CA ALA A 289 -28.00 72.32 18.44
C ALA A 289 -27.95 71.84 19.92
N VAL A 290 -27.00 70.91 20.16
CA VAL A 290 -26.10 70.78 21.34
C VAL A 290 -26.79 70.60 22.72
N ARG A 291 -26.66 69.46 23.40
CA ARG A 291 -25.40 69.00 24.04
C ARG A 291 -25.45 67.52 24.50
N ASP A 292 -24.31 67.01 24.98
CA ASP A 292 -24.07 65.64 25.44
C ASP A 292 -24.72 65.22 26.78
N LYS A 293 -24.62 63.91 27.01
CA LYS A 293 -24.49 63.14 28.29
C LYS A 293 -25.73 62.59 29.02
N GLU A 294 -25.84 61.27 28.86
CA GLU A 294 -25.80 60.25 29.94
C GLU A 294 -26.87 60.23 31.06
N THR A 295 -27.65 59.13 31.02
CA THR A 295 -28.13 58.31 32.16
C THR A 295 -29.19 58.86 33.13
N GLY A 296 -30.37 58.22 33.09
CA GLY A 296 -31.29 58.01 34.22
C GLY A 296 -31.72 56.52 34.21
N ILE A 297 -31.67 55.78 35.32
CA ILE A 297 -32.69 55.74 36.39
C ILE A 297 -34.01 55.18 35.82
N GLU A 298 -34.24 53.86 35.83
CA GLU A 298 -34.59 53.01 37.00
C GLU A 298 -35.89 53.43 37.70
N TYR A 299 -36.97 52.64 37.54
CA TYR A 299 -38.16 52.52 38.45
C TYR A 299 -39.29 51.70 37.78
N ARG A 300 -40.19 50.98 38.47
CA ARG A 300 -40.27 50.54 39.89
C ARG A 300 -41.36 49.44 40.05
N ARG A 301 -41.34 48.73 41.21
CA ARG A 301 -42.49 48.10 41.95
C ARG A 301 -43.02 46.72 41.53
N GLU A 302 -43.43 45.82 42.44
CA GLU A 302 -43.24 45.60 43.92
C GLU A 302 -43.77 44.14 44.23
N LEU A 303 -43.87 43.49 45.41
CA LEU A 303 -43.75 43.82 46.84
C LEU A 303 -43.39 42.57 47.70
N THR A 304 -42.27 42.60 48.44
CA THR A 304 -41.92 41.79 49.65
C THR A 304 -42.01 40.24 49.70
N ARG A 305 -40.92 39.60 50.18
CA ARG A 305 -40.81 39.15 51.59
C ARG A 305 -39.34 39.11 52.05
N ARG A 306 -39.07 38.73 53.31
CA ARG A 306 -37.93 39.22 54.12
C ARG A 306 -37.26 38.12 54.99
N ASN A 307 -36.05 38.42 55.49
CA ASN A 307 -35.23 37.75 56.54
C ASN A 307 -34.25 36.65 56.01
N SER A 308 -33.06 36.45 56.59
CA SER A 308 -32.44 37.00 57.83
C SER A 308 -30.91 37.16 57.75
N GLU A 309 -30.31 38.08 58.53
CA GLU A 309 -28.85 38.32 58.60
C GLU A 309 -28.10 37.53 59.70
N ARG A 310 -26.76 37.43 59.53
CA ARG A 310 -25.65 37.79 60.48
C ARG A 310 -24.29 37.35 59.90
N ASP A 311 -23.23 38.17 59.83
CA ASP A 311 -22.37 38.77 60.88
C ASP A 311 -21.48 37.74 61.63
N ARG A 312 -20.17 37.96 61.88
CA ARG A 312 -19.27 39.11 61.61
C ARG A 312 -17.77 38.77 61.85
N ASP A 313 -16.84 39.54 61.25
CA ASP A 313 -15.50 39.97 61.78
C ASP A 313 -14.41 38.92 62.21
N ARG A 314 -13.08 39.18 62.26
CA ARG A 314 -12.23 40.39 62.01
C ARG A 314 -10.74 40.03 61.75
N ASN A 315 -9.99 40.97 61.15
CA ASN A 315 -8.53 41.27 61.12
C ASN A 315 -7.46 40.15 61.33
N SER A 316 -6.37 39.99 60.55
CA SER A 316 -5.46 40.88 59.77
C SER A 316 -4.18 41.36 60.49
N ILE A 317 -3.01 40.94 59.96
CA ILE A 317 -1.60 41.41 60.00
C ILE A 317 -0.76 40.25 59.40
N GLY A 318 0.19 40.38 58.48
CA GLY A 318 0.62 41.51 57.64
C GLY A 318 1.72 41.07 56.63
N HIS A 319 1.76 41.74 55.46
CA HIS A 319 2.71 41.70 54.32
C HIS A 319 4.16 41.17 54.53
N SER A 320 4.86 40.60 53.53
CA SER A 320 4.51 40.32 52.11
C SER A 320 5.52 39.36 51.45
N ARG A 321 5.05 38.51 50.52
CA ARG A 321 5.81 38.10 49.32
C ARG A 321 4.83 37.65 48.23
N GLU A 322 4.88 38.26 47.06
CA GLU A 322 3.87 38.09 46.02
C GLU A 322 4.15 36.87 45.13
N TYR A 323 3.21 35.94 45.08
CA TYR A 323 3.00 34.99 43.98
C TYR A 323 1.49 34.73 43.88
N SER A 324 0.79 35.53 43.06
CA SER A 324 -0.65 35.36 42.89
C SER A 324 -0.95 34.37 41.76
N THR A 325 -1.72 33.34 42.08
CA THR A 325 -2.29 32.38 41.14
C THR A 325 -3.22 33.09 40.16
N ARG A 326 -2.91 33.04 38.86
CA ARG A 326 -3.84 33.50 37.82
C ARG A 326 -4.90 32.42 37.59
N GLU A 327 -6.09 32.64 38.12
CA GLU A 327 -7.25 31.78 37.86
C GLU A 327 -7.52 31.69 36.35
N ARG A 328 -7.96 30.52 35.87
CA ARG A 328 -8.36 30.35 34.47
C ARG A 328 -9.77 30.90 34.31
N GLU A 329 -9.87 32.12 33.78
CA GLU A 329 -11.15 32.68 33.35
C GLU A 329 -11.85 31.73 32.36
N PHE A 330 -13.14 31.48 32.58
CA PHE A 330 -13.98 30.79 31.61
C PHE A 330 -14.16 31.70 30.38
N PRO A 331 -13.83 31.26 29.16
CA PRO A 331 -14.28 31.93 27.96
C PRO A 331 -15.81 31.95 27.94
N LYS A 332 -16.41 33.13 27.80
CA LYS A 332 -17.85 33.23 27.55
C LYS A 332 -18.14 32.62 26.19
N TYR A 333 -19.18 31.80 26.11
CA TYR A 333 -19.75 31.39 24.83
C TYR A 333 -20.40 32.62 24.17
N ASP A 334 -19.67 33.27 23.25
CA ASP A 334 -20.29 34.18 22.30
C ASP A 334 -21.12 33.36 21.31
N ASN A 335 -22.44 33.53 21.36
CA ASN A 335 -23.38 32.74 20.60
C ASN A 335 -23.49 33.27 19.15
N LYS A 336 -22.41 33.08 18.38
CA LYS A 336 -22.37 33.28 16.93
C LYS A 336 -22.16 31.94 16.21
N SER A 337 -23.23 31.18 16.08
CA SER A 337 -23.32 30.05 15.14
C SER A 337 -23.48 30.58 13.70
N GLU A 338 -22.43 31.17 13.14
CA GLU A 338 -22.36 31.48 11.71
C GLU A 338 -22.06 30.19 10.94
N LEU A 339 -22.83 29.91 9.88
CA LEU A 339 -22.68 28.69 9.07
C LEU A 339 -21.48 28.81 8.12
N GLY A 340 -20.27 28.70 8.67
CA GLY A 340 -19.04 28.55 7.90
C GLY A 340 -18.86 27.09 7.45
N ILE A 341 -19.00 26.83 6.14
CA ILE A 341 -18.64 25.53 5.56
C ILE A 341 -17.14 25.53 5.31
N SER A 342 -16.40 24.72 6.08
CA SER A 342 -14.94 24.61 5.96
C SER A 342 -14.58 23.53 4.94
N ILE A 343 -14.08 23.94 3.78
CA ILE A 343 -13.88 23.07 2.60
C ILE A 343 -12.71 22.10 2.80
N PHE A 344 -11.70 22.52 3.55
CA PHE A 344 -10.62 21.67 4.04
C PHE A 344 -10.66 21.70 5.56
N SER A 345 -10.50 20.57 6.26
CA SER A 345 -10.20 20.60 7.69
C SER A 345 -8.79 21.18 7.92
N SER A 346 -8.45 21.59 9.15
CA SER A 346 -7.06 22.01 9.47
C SER A 346 -6.07 20.90 9.11
N ASP A 347 -6.39 19.68 9.54
CA ASP A 347 -5.65 18.44 9.30
C ASP A 347 -5.39 18.21 7.80
N THR A 348 -6.39 18.45 6.93
CA THR A 348 -6.23 18.31 5.47
C THR A 348 -5.33 19.40 4.89
N ARG A 349 -5.41 20.64 5.39
CA ARG A 349 -4.50 21.73 4.95
C ARG A 349 -3.04 21.41 5.32
N GLU A 350 -2.81 20.96 6.54
CA GLU A 350 -1.48 20.58 7.06
C GLU A 350 -0.91 19.38 6.28
N GLN A 351 -1.73 18.35 6.00
CA GLN A 351 -1.34 17.21 5.16
C GLN A 351 -1.01 17.61 3.72
N LEU A 352 -1.77 18.53 3.11
CA LEU A 352 -1.51 19.01 1.75
C LEU A 352 -0.20 19.79 1.64
N LEU A 353 0.11 20.64 2.63
CA LEU A 353 1.38 21.36 2.70
C LEU A 353 2.55 20.38 2.90
N ALA A 354 2.46 19.49 3.88
CA ALA A 354 3.49 18.49 4.17
C ALA A 354 3.75 17.56 2.97
N ALA A 355 2.69 17.14 2.25
CA ALA A 355 2.82 16.32 1.05
C ALA A 355 3.52 17.08 -0.10
N LEU A 356 3.25 18.37 -0.29
CA LEU A 356 3.92 19.18 -1.33
C LEU A 356 5.38 19.50 -0.97
N ASP A 357 5.67 19.81 0.29
CA ASP A 357 7.05 19.97 0.77
C ASP A 357 7.84 18.67 0.60
N LYS A 358 7.20 17.51 0.84
CA LYS A 358 7.80 16.19 0.61
C LYS A 358 7.99 15.86 -0.87
N VAL A 359 7.11 16.33 -1.76
CA VAL A 359 7.35 16.33 -3.21
C VAL A 359 8.60 17.16 -3.54
N CYS A 360 8.70 18.39 -3.03
CA CYS A 360 9.84 19.26 -3.29
C CYS A 360 11.17 18.65 -2.79
N GLU A 361 11.20 18.10 -1.58
CA GLU A 361 12.34 17.30 -1.05
C GLU A 361 12.76 16.21 -2.05
N LYS A 362 11.81 15.39 -2.53
CA LYS A 362 12.11 14.28 -3.44
C LYS A 362 12.49 14.71 -4.85
N THR A 363 12.19 15.95 -5.26
CA THR A 363 12.73 16.52 -6.51
C THR A 363 14.19 16.96 -6.41
N GLN A 364 14.76 17.12 -5.21
CA GLN A 364 16.16 17.53 -5.03
C GLN A 364 17.14 16.50 -5.61
N ASP A 365 16.79 15.21 -5.62
CA ASP A 365 17.57 14.14 -6.27
C ASP A 365 17.88 14.48 -7.76
N PHE A 366 17.02 15.25 -8.43
CA PHE A 366 17.16 15.69 -9.82
C PHE A 366 17.86 17.05 -9.94
N THR A 367 17.53 18.04 -9.11
CA THR A 367 18.16 19.38 -9.17
C THR A 367 19.62 19.33 -8.76
N ASP A 368 19.95 18.49 -7.79
CA ASP A 368 21.28 18.46 -7.17
C ASP A 368 22.21 17.47 -7.90
N SER A 369 21.66 16.68 -8.84
CA SER A 369 22.45 15.85 -9.75
C SER A 369 23.30 16.72 -10.68
N ALA A 370 24.62 16.46 -10.71
CA ALA A 370 25.58 17.16 -11.55
C ALA A 370 25.30 17.01 -13.06
N TYR A 371 24.55 15.97 -13.44
CA TYR A 371 24.27 15.61 -14.84
C TYR A 371 22.92 16.15 -15.36
N THR A 372 22.12 16.80 -14.52
CA THR A 372 20.92 17.52 -14.96
C THR A 372 21.32 18.86 -15.58
N SER A 373 20.84 19.17 -16.79
CA SER A 373 21.12 20.45 -17.47
C SER A 373 20.57 21.66 -16.69
N HIS A 374 21.05 22.86 -17.01
CA HIS A 374 20.50 24.09 -16.41
C HIS A 374 18.98 24.19 -16.68
N ASP A 375 18.59 24.01 -17.94
CA ASP A 375 17.22 24.15 -18.40
C ASP A 375 16.27 23.15 -17.72
N TYR A 376 16.66 21.87 -17.57
CA TYR A 376 15.82 20.89 -16.87
C TYR A 376 15.67 21.23 -15.38
N ARG A 377 16.77 21.64 -14.72
CA ARG A 377 16.79 22.07 -13.31
C ARG A 377 15.91 23.30 -13.07
N GLU A 378 16.04 24.33 -13.91
CA GLU A 378 15.24 25.55 -13.85
C GLU A 378 13.75 25.25 -14.03
N ASN A 379 13.38 24.43 -15.03
CA ASN A 379 12.00 24.01 -15.24
C ASN A 379 11.42 23.18 -14.08
N ILE A 380 12.21 22.30 -13.43
CA ILE A 380 11.78 21.58 -12.22
C ILE A 380 11.47 22.58 -11.10
N LEU A 381 12.37 23.53 -10.83
CA LEU A 381 12.19 24.53 -9.78
C LEU A 381 10.97 25.43 -10.04
N LEU A 382 10.80 25.91 -11.28
CA LEU A 382 9.64 26.70 -11.69
C LEU A 382 8.31 25.93 -11.54
N LEU A 383 8.30 24.63 -11.83
CA LEU A 383 7.10 23.79 -11.65
C LEU A 383 6.82 23.48 -10.17
N CYS A 384 7.86 23.30 -9.33
CA CYS A 384 7.70 23.20 -7.88
C CYS A 384 7.11 24.50 -7.28
N ASP A 385 7.62 25.67 -7.69
CA ASP A 385 7.11 26.95 -7.20
C ASP A 385 5.74 27.30 -7.76
N ARG A 386 5.42 26.88 -9.00
CA ARG A 386 4.04 26.91 -9.52
C ARG A 386 3.11 26.03 -8.68
N ALA A 387 3.47 24.78 -8.39
CA ALA A 387 2.65 23.90 -7.56
C ALA A 387 2.38 24.50 -6.16
N LYS A 388 3.38 25.16 -5.55
CA LYS A 388 3.20 25.94 -4.31
C LYS A 388 2.27 27.12 -4.48
N LEU A 389 2.37 27.87 -5.59
CA LEU A 389 1.53 29.03 -5.86
C LEU A 389 0.07 28.64 -6.09
N GLU A 390 -0.19 27.62 -6.91
CA GLU A 390 -1.54 27.09 -7.17
C GLU A 390 -2.15 26.53 -5.87
N LEU A 391 -1.38 25.80 -5.05
CA LEU A 391 -1.85 25.31 -3.75
C LEU A 391 -2.19 26.47 -2.80
N ASN A 392 -1.34 27.51 -2.74
CA ASN A 392 -1.62 28.71 -1.95
C ASN A 392 -2.85 29.49 -2.46
N GLN A 393 -3.09 29.50 -3.77
CA GLN A 393 -4.30 30.08 -4.36
C GLN A 393 -5.55 29.27 -3.97
N LEU A 394 -5.50 27.94 -4.05
CA LEU A 394 -6.57 27.04 -3.62
C LEU A 394 -6.88 27.21 -2.12
N MET A 395 -5.85 27.31 -1.26
CA MET A 395 -6.01 27.59 0.17
C MET A 395 -6.66 28.95 0.44
N ARG A 396 -6.30 30.00 -0.31
CA ARG A 396 -6.93 31.32 -0.21
C ARG A 396 -8.39 31.30 -0.65
N ILE A 397 -8.71 30.56 -1.72
CA ILE A 397 -10.09 30.41 -2.21
C ILE A 397 -10.95 29.72 -1.13
N ALA A 398 -10.47 28.61 -0.55
CA ALA A 398 -11.18 27.91 0.51
C ALA A 398 -11.43 28.79 1.76
N VAL A 399 -10.43 29.55 2.22
CA VAL A 399 -10.59 30.51 3.33
C VAL A 399 -11.55 31.65 2.97
N SER A 400 -11.59 32.09 1.71
CA SER A 400 -12.54 33.11 1.27
C SER A 400 -13.98 32.59 1.15
N MET A 401 -14.16 31.30 0.84
CA MET A 401 -15.46 30.64 0.83
C MET A 401 -16.03 30.46 2.25
N GLU A 402 -15.17 30.19 3.24
CA GLU A 402 -15.55 30.17 4.66
C GLU A 402 -16.02 31.56 5.13
N GLN A 403 -15.34 32.63 4.70
CA GLN A 403 -15.66 34.02 5.07
C GLN A 403 -16.87 34.59 4.32
N TYR A 404 -17.13 34.14 3.09
CA TYR A 404 -18.22 34.63 2.24
C TYR A 404 -19.02 33.49 1.57
N PRO A 405 -19.78 32.66 2.32
CA PRO A 405 -20.43 31.44 1.79
C PRO A 405 -21.49 31.65 0.70
N ASN A 406 -21.84 32.89 0.37
CA ASN A 406 -22.81 33.26 -0.66
C ASN A 406 -22.18 33.84 -1.94
N ALA A 407 -20.85 33.99 -1.99
CA ALA A 407 -20.15 34.43 -3.20
C ALA A 407 -19.78 33.22 -4.09
N SER A 408 -19.70 33.45 -5.40
CA SER A 408 -19.35 32.42 -6.38
C SER A 408 -17.83 32.36 -6.54
N TYR A 409 -17.25 31.18 -6.32
CA TYR A 409 -15.83 30.92 -6.45
C TYR A 409 -15.58 29.72 -7.37
N ASP A 410 -14.57 29.83 -8.24
CA ASP A 410 -14.18 28.76 -9.16
C ASP A 410 -13.11 27.87 -8.51
N ILE A 411 -13.56 27.06 -7.54
CA ILE A 411 -12.68 26.15 -6.81
C ILE A 411 -12.30 24.91 -7.64
N GLU A 412 -13.16 24.47 -8.56
CA GLU A 412 -12.84 23.35 -9.45
C GLU A 412 -11.70 23.69 -10.41
N SER A 413 -11.69 24.90 -10.99
CA SER A 413 -10.54 25.38 -11.78
C SER A 413 -9.26 25.49 -10.94
N ALA A 414 -9.36 25.93 -9.68
CA ALA A 414 -8.20 25.99 -8.78
C ALA A 414 -7.66 24.60 -8.39
N ILE A 415 -8.55 23.61 -8.19
CA ILE A 415 -8.17 22.20 -7.96
C ILE A 415 -7.50 21.64 -9.22
N GLU A 416 -8.08 21.86 -10.40
CA GLU A 416 -7.54 21.38 -11.67
C GLU A 416 -6.19 22.03 -12.00
N SER A 417 -5.97 23.31 -11.64
CA SER A 417 -4.65 23.96 -11.74
C SER A 417 -3.59 23.29 -10.86
N VAL A 418 -3.92 22.90 -9.63
CA VAL A 418 -2.98 22.18 -8.74
C VAL A 418 -2.68 20.78 -9.28
N LEU A 419 -3.70 20.05 -9.76
CA LEU A 419 -3.52 18.74 -10.39
C LEU A 419 -2.67 18.84 -11.67
N THR A 420 -2.91 19.85 -12.49
CA THR A 420 -2.13 20.17 -13.70
C THR A 420 -0.67 20.46 -13.34
N ALA A 421 -0.40 21.31 -12.33
CA ALA A 421 0.96 21.61 -11.90
C ALA A 421 1.71 20.36 -11.38
N ALA A 422 1.02 19.45 -10.67
CA ALA A 422 1.58 18.17 -10.25
C ALA A 422 1.83 17.21 -11.42
N HIS A 423 0.95 17.19 -12.44
CA HIS A 423 1.14 16.40 -13.66
C HIS A 423 2.28 16.94 -14.55
N ASP A 424 2.37 18.26 -14.71
CA ASP A 424 3.47 18.93 -15.42
C ASP A 424 4.82 18.62 -14.75
N LEU A 425 4.88 18.67 -13.41
CA LEU A 425 6.07 18.28 -12.66
C LEU A 425 6.40 16.79 -12.82
N THR A 426 5.40 15.90 -12.77
CA THR A 426 5.57 14.46 -13.06
C THR A 426 6.16 14.23 -14.46
N THR A 427 5.66 14.96 -15.45
CA THR A 427 6.15 14.92 -16.83
C THR A 427 7.57 15.45 -16.93
N GLN A 428 7.90 16.57 -16.27
CA GLN A 428 9.24 17.16 -16.30
C GLN A 428 10.30 16.26 -15.65
N LEU A 429 9.97 15.57 -14.54
CA LEU A 429 10.86 14.56 -13.95
C LEU A 429 11.07 13.36 -14.90
N THR A 430 10.03 12.95 -15.63
CA THR A 430 10.11 11.91 -16.66
C THR A 430 11.07 12.33 -17.79
N LEU A 431 10.91 13.56 -18.29
CA LEU A 431 11.76 14.12 -19.36
C LEU A 431 13.22 14.27 -18.90
N THR A 432 13.45 14.71 -17.67
CA THR A 432 14.80 14.88 -17.11
C THR A 432 15.53 13.53 -16.97
N ALA A 433 14.84 12.48 -16.50
CA ALA A 433 15.39 11.14 -16.46
C ALA A 433 15.59 10.56 -17.87
N GLN A 434 14.71 10.89 -18.82
CA GLN A 434 14.85 10.47 -20.22
C GLN A 434 16.06 11.13 -20.90
N ASP A 435 16.34 12.40 -20.61
CA ASP A 435 17.49 13.15 -21.14
C ASP A 435 18.81 12.46 -20.77
N GLN A 436 19.02 12.20 -19.47
CA GLN A 436 20.17 11.44 -19.00
C GLN A 436 20.20 9.99 -19.56
N SER A 437 19.03 9.38 -19.80
CA SER A 437 18.96 8.03 -20.39
C SER A 437 19.40 7.95 -21.87
N ALA A 438 19.40 9.08 -22.60
CA ALA A 438 19.92 9.11 -23.96
C ALA A 438 21.46 8.97 -23.96
N GLU A 439 22.12 9.79 -23.15
CA GLU A 439 23.58 9.79 -22.98
C GLU A 439 24.10 8.52 -22.30
N LEU A 440 23.29 7.83 -21.49
CA LEU A 440 23.62 6.55 -20.86
C LEU A 440 24.22 5.53 -21.85
N SER A 441 23.72 5.48 -23.08
CA SER A 441 24.22 4.59 -24.13
C SER A 441 25.68 4.88 -24.52
N HIS A 442 26.08 6.14 -24.51
CA HIS A 442 27.45 6.59 -24.75
C HIS A 442 28.34 6.40 -23.50
N ILE A 443 27.81 6.72 -22.32
CA ILE A 443 28.50 6.56 -21.03
C ILE A 443 28.88 5.10 -20.77
N ILE A 444 27.95 4.17 -20.99
CA ILE A 444 28.19 2.72 -20.86
C ILE A 444 29.27 2.26 -21.83
N LYS A 445 29.21 2.70 -23.10
CA LYS A 445 30.22 2.35 -24.10
C LYS A 445 31.61 2.86 -23.69
N ALA A 446 31.71 4.14 -23.29
CA ALA A 446 32.96 4.73 -22.81
C ALA A 446 33.52 3.98 -21.58
N GLY A 447 32.65 3.59 -20.65
CA GLY A 447 33.02 2.73 -19.50
C GLY A 447 33.58 1.37 -19.93
N ILE A 448 32.95 0.69 -20.91
CA ILE A 448 33.46 -0.58 -21.45
C ILE A 448 34.82 -0.40 -22.17
N ASP A 449 34.98 0.67 -22.95
CA ASP A 449 36.24 0.99 -23.63
C ASP A 449 37.36 1.34 -22.63
N ILE A 450 37.02 1.98 -21.51
CA ILE A 450 37.95 2.29 -20.40
C ILE A 450 38.29 1.04 -19.58
N ALA A 451 37.33 0.15 -19.29
CA ALA A 451 37.59 -1.14 -18.64
C ALA A 451 38.56 -2.02 -19.47
N ASN A 452 38.41 -1.99 -20.80
CA ASN A 452 39.38 -2.60 -21.72
C ASN A 452 40.75 -1.90 -21.72
N SER A 453 40.77 -0.58 -21.56
CA SER A 453 42.00 0.21 -21.47
C SER A 453 42.78 -0.06 -20.18
N LEU A 454 42.11 -0.14 -19.03
CA LEU A 454 42.69 -0.54 -17.74
C LEU A 454 43.43 -1.88 -17.83
N ARG A 455 42.86 -2.87 -18.53
CA ARG A 455 43.52 -4.17 -18.79
C ARG A 455 44.83 -4.01 -19.58
N ASN A 456 44.83 -3.20 -20.63
CA ASN A 456 46.03 -3.00 -21.46
C ASN A 456 47.13 -2.24 -20.70
N ILE A 457 46.75 -1.19 -19.96
CA ILE A 457 47.65 -0.39 -19.12
C ILE A 457 48.26 -1.24 -18.00
N ALA A 458 47.47 -2.11 -17.36
CA ALA A 458 47.94 -3.02 -16.32
C ALA A 458 48.92 -4.10 -16.84
N LEU A 459 48.71 -4.60 -18.07
CA LEU A 459 49.65 -5.51 -18.73
C LEU A 459 50.99 -4.82 -19.04
N ASN A 460 50.95 -3.55 -19.46
CA ASN A 460 52.14 -2.75 -19.77
C ASN A 460 52.86 -2.19 -18.53
N GLN A 461 52.27 -2.30 -17.33
CA GLN A 461 52.77 -1.74 -16.07
C GLN A 461 52.88 -0.20 -16.06
N GLU A 462 52.02 0.49 -16.80
CA GLU A 462 52.02 1.96 -16.91
C GLU A 462 51.29 2.62 -15.72
N ILE A 463 51.90 2.57 -14.52
CA ILE A 463 51.27 2.89 -13.22
C ILE A 463 50.60 4.28 -13.19
N ASP A 464 51.27 5.34 -13.65
CA ASP A 464 50.70 6.70 -13.59
C ASP A 464 49.43 6.83 -14.45
N ARG A 465 49.46 6.18 -15.63
CA ARG A 465 48.30 6.11 -16.55
C ARG A 465 47.20 5.20 -16.03
N LEU A 466 47.53 4.20 -15.21
CA LEU A 466 46.54 3.35 -14.53
C LEU A 466 45.70 4.16 -13.56
N GLN A 467 46.32 5.10 -12.83
CA GLN A 467 45.60 5.96 -11.90
C GLN A 467 44.69 6.96 -12.64
N GLU A 468 45.22 7.68 -13.65
CA GLU A 468 44.41 8.55 -14.52
C GLU A 468 43.21 7.81 -15.15
N CYS A 469 43.43 6.59 -15.65
CA CYS A 469 42.39 5.77 -16.28
C CYS A 469 41.39 5.20 -15.25
N ALA A 470 41.81 5.00 -14.00
CA ALA A 470 40.95 4.53 -12.92
C ALA A 470 40.04 5.65 -12.38
N ASP A 471 40.57 6.87 -12.24
CA ASP A 471 39.78 8.02 -11.79
C ASP A 471 38.68 8.37 -12.82
N ARG A 472 39.03 8.36 -14.11
CA ARG A 472 38.04 8.46 -15.21
C ARG A 472 37.03 7.31 -15.23
N PHE A 473 37.38 6.12 -14.77
CA PHE A 473 36.42 5.01 -14.65
C PHE A 473 35.48 5.22 -13.46
N HIS A 474 35.96 5.80 -12.35
CA HIS A 474 35.11 6.22 -11.23
C HIS A 474 34.09 7.28 -11.67
N GLU A 475 34.48 8.30 -12.44
CA GLU A 475 33.55 9.31 -12.99
C GLU A 475 32.39 8.67 -13.79
N HIS A 476 32.65 7.59 -14.55
CA HIS A 476 31.60 6.86 -15.28
C HIS A 476 30.74 5.97 -14.37
N ILE A 477 31.31 5.39 -13.30
CA ILE A 477 30.55 4.66 -12.28
C ILE A 477 29.58 5.62 -11.57
N ASP A 478 30.05 6.79 -11.14
CA ASP A 478 29.24 7.76 -10.40
C ASP A 478 28.12 8.37 -11.27
N HIS A 479 28.39 8.61 -12.57
CA HIS A 479 27.34 9.00 -13.53
C HIS A 479 26.26 7.91 -13.67
N ILE A 480 26.64 6.64 -13.80
CA ILE A 480 25.67 5.53 -13.86
C ILE A 480 24.87 5.39 -12.55
N LEU A 481 25.49 5.65 -11.39
CA LEU A 481 24.81 5.66 -10.09
C LEU A 481 23.77 6.79 -9.99
N GLU A 482 24.09 7.98 -10.48
CA GLU A 482 23.15 9.10 -10.55
C GLU A 482 21.95 8.79 -11.46
N VAL A 483 22.18 8.19 -12.64
CA VAL A 483 21.08 7.73 -13.51
C VAL A 483 20.21 6.69 -12.79
N CYS A 484 20.80 5.71 -12.11
CA CYS A 484 20.04 4.73 -11.31
C CYS A 484 19.23 5.39 -10.18
N LYS A 485 19.77 6.44 -9.55
CA LYS A 485 19.09 7.23 -8.51
C LYS A 485 17.83 7.90 -9.07
N LEU A 486 17.90 8.55 -10.23
CA LEU A 486 16.74 9.20 -10.87
C LEU A 486 15.68 8.19 -11.34
N LEU A 487 16.11 7.07 -11.94
CA LEU A 487 15.20 5.99 -12.36
C LEU A 487 14.43 5.41 -11.18
N ARG A 488 15.09 5.23 -10.02
CA ARG A 488 14.44 4.83 -8.77
C ARG A 488 13.40 5.86 -8.27
N GLN A 489 13.54 7.14 -8.62
CA GLN A 489 12.56 8.19 -8.24
C GLN A 489 11.32 8.26 -9.15
N ILE A 490 11.43 7.84 -10.41
CA ILE A 490 10.30 7.74 -11.36
C ILE A 490 9.72 6.32 -11.51
N ALA A 491 10.22 5.33 -10.77
CA ALA A 491 9.74 3.95 -10.85
C ALA A 491 8.26 3.83 -10.41
N LEU A 492 7.40 3.38 -11.33
CA LEU A 492 5.94 3.27 -11.14
C LEU A 492 5.47 1.99 -10.42
N THR A 493 6.34 1.01 -10.18
CA THR A 493 6.03 -0.25 -9.49
C THR A 493 7.08 -0.59 -8.43
N GLU A 494 6.70 -1.36 -7.40
CA GLU A 494 7.65 -1.85 -6.40
C GLU A 494 8.71 -2.77 -7.02
N THR A 495 8.35 -3.57 -8.04
CA THR A 495 9.33 -4.40 -8.78
C THR A 495 10.46 -3.55 -9.37
N LEU A 496 10.11 -2.50 -10.13
CA LEU A 496 11.09 -1.63 -10.78
C LEU A 496 11.87 -0.80 -9.76
N GLN A 497 11.22 -0.31 -8.68
CA GLN A 497 11.89 0.41 -7.60
C GLN A 497 12.96 -0.47 -6.92
N VAL A 498 12.62 -1.73 -6.66
CA VAL A 498 13.54 -2.70 -6.05
C VAL A 498 14.66 -3.07 -7.01
N GLN A 499 14.37 -3.34 -8.29
CA GLN A 499 15.40 -3.62 -9.30
C GLN A 499 16.39 -2.46 -9.42
N ALA A 500 15.92 -1.23 -9.68
CA ALA A 500 16.78 -0.05 -9.82
C ALA A 500 17.68 0.16 -8.58
N LYS A 501 17.15 -0.05 -7.37
CA LYS A 501 17.95 -0.01 -6.13
C LYS A 501 19.02 -1.11 -6.06
N PHE A 502 18.73 -2.33 -6.50
CA PHE A 502 19.74 -3.39 -6.51
C PHE A 502 20.77 -3.22 -7.62
N THR A 503 20.38 -2.73 -8.80
CA THR A 503 21.31 -2.32 -9.86
C THR A 503 22.26 -1.22 -9.36
N GLU A 504 21.73 -0.17 -8.72
CA GLU A 504 22.53 0.91 -8.07
C GLU A 504 23.55 0.32 -7.06
N ILE A 505 23.10 -0.53 -6.14
CA ILE A 505 23.96 -1.17 -5.13
C ILE A 505 25.03 -2.05 -5.78
N ASN A 506 24.67 -2.83 -6.80
CA ASN A 506 25.60 -3.72 -7.49
C ASN A 506 26.66 -2.94 -8.28
N VAL A 507 26.28 -1.88 -8.99
CA VAL A 507 27.23 -0.98 -9.69
C VAL A 507 28.21 -0.35 -8.69
N ARG A 508 27.71 0.20 -7.57
CA ARG A 508 28.55 0.84 -6.53
C ARG A 508 29.56 -0.11 -5.90
N ILE A 509 29.25 -1.40 -5.84
CA ILE A 509 30.10 -2.42 -5.21
C ILE A 509 31.08 -3.06 -6.20
N TYR A 510 30.60 -3.46 -7.38
CA TYR A 510 31.41 -4.25 -8.34
C TYR A 510 32.16 -3.40 -9.36
N GLY A 511 31.69 -2.18 -9.69
CA GLY A 511 32.40 -1.27 -10.59
C GLY A 511 33.85 -1.01 -10.14
N PRO A 512 34.08 -0.54 -8.90
CA PRO A 512 35.43 -0.32 -8.36
C PRO A 512 36.32 -1.58 -8.37
N GLN A 513 35.74 -2.79 -8.32
CA GLN A 513 36.51 -4.03 -8.28
C GLN A 513 37.24 -4.33 -9.60
N VAL A 514 36.84 -3.71 -10.72
CA VAL A 514 37.61 -3.72 -11.99
C VAL A 514 38.96 -3.01 -11.80
N ILE A 515 38.96 -1.84 -11.14
CA ILE A 515 40.19 -1.08 -10.84
C ILE A 515 41.07 -1.86 -9.87
N THR A 516 40.49 -2.44 -8.81
CA THR A 516 41.21 -3.29 -7.86
C THR A 516 41.83 -4.49 -8.57
N ALA A 517 41.10 -5.16 -9.47
CA ALA A 517 41.64 -6.28 -10.26
C ALA A 517 42.76 -5.82 -11.22
N ALA A 518 42.66 -4.61 -11.79
CA ALA A 518 43.71 -4.04 -12.63
C ALA A 518 44.97 -3.71 -11.82
N ARG A 519 44.84 -3.12 -10.62
CA ARG A 519 45.97 -2.90 -9.69
C ARG A 519 46.61 -4.22 -9.24
N ALA A 520 45.82 -5.28 -9.04
CA ALA A 520 46.34 -6.63 -8.79
C ALA A 520 47.15 -7.18 -9.98
N LEU A 521 46.70 -6.95 -11.21
CA LEU A 521 47.43 -7.36 -12.42
C LEU A 521 48.72 -6.56 -12.61
N THR A 522 48.70 -5.24 -12.42
CA THR A 522 49.91 -4.37 -12.46
C THR A 522 50.96 -4.81 -11.45
N SER A 523 50.54 -5.31 -10.28
CA SER A 523 51.43 -5.86 -9.26
C SER A 523 52.06 -7.22 -9.64
N HIS A 524 51.40 -7.97 -10.54
CA HIS A 524 51.80 -9.33 -10.91
C HIS A 524 51.59 -9.59 -12.43
N PRO A 525 52.27 -8.84 -13.31
CA PRO A 525 51.97 -8.75 -14.75
C PRO A 525 52.13 -10.07 -15.51
N GLU A 526 52.99 -10.98 -15.05
CA GLU A 526 53.15 -12.32 -15.64
C GLU A 526 52.16 -13.36 -15.09
N SER A 527 51.36 -13.01 -14.08
CA SER A 527 50.39 -13.96 -13.51
C SER A 527 49.16 -14.10 -14.41
N LYS A 528 49.04 -15.26 -15.08
CA LYS A 528 47.79 -15.64 -15.74
C LYS A 528 46.58 -15.50 -14.79
N HIS A 529 46.71 -15.88 -13.52
CA HIS A 529 45.61 -15.78 -12.55
C HIS A 529 45.11 -14.34 -12.36
N ALA A 530 46.01 -13.35 -12.33
CA ALA A 530 45.61 -11.95 -12.24
C ALA A 530 44.93 -11.45 -13.54
N LYS A 531 45.34 -11.97 -14.70
CA LYS A 531 44.69 -11.70 -16.01
C LYS A 531 43.28 -12.29 -16.05
N ASP A 532 43.15 -13.59 -15.73
CA ASP A 532 41.88 -14.32 -15.61
C ASP A 532 40.92 -13.60 -14.63
N ASN A 533 41.44 -13.06 -13.52
CA ASN A 533 40.66 -12.35 -12.51
C ASN A 533 40.14 -11.00 -12.99
N LEU A 534 40.98 -10.19 -13.66
CA LEU A 534 40.53 -8.92 -14.23
C LEU A 534 39.47 -9.13 -15.32
N GLU A 535 39.65 -10.13 -16.19
CA GLU A 535 38.67 -10.50 -17.22
C GLU A 535 37.29 -10.80 -16.60
N VAL A 536 37.25 -11.60 -15.53
CA VAL A 536 36.02 -11.93 -14.80
C VAL A 536 35.31 -10.72 -14.16
N PHE A 537 36.04 -9.71 -13.68
CA PHE A 537 35.42 -8.46 -13.19
C PHE A 537 34.99 -7.52 -14.33
N VAL A 538 35.68 -7.53 -15.48
CA VAL A 538 35.26 -6.80 -16.70
C VAL A 538 33.99 -7.41 -17.31
N ASP A 539 33.83 -8.73 -17.25
CA ASP A 539 32.58 -9.41 -17.63
C ASP A 539 31.42 -9.07 -16.68
N MET A 540 31.69 -8.96 -15.38
CA MET A 540 30.70 -8.48 -14.41
C MET A 540 30.28 -7.02 -14.70
N TRP A 541 31.22 -6.15 -15.08
CA TRP A 541 30.92 -4.78 -15.50
C TRP A 541 30.05 -4.71 -16.77
N GLN A 542 30.32 -5.57 -17.77
CA GLN A 542 29.48 -5.66 -18.97
C GLN A 542 28.06 -6.16 -18.63
N TRP A 543 27.93 -7.11 -17.71
CA TRP A 543 26.60 -7.55 -17.25
C TRP A 543 25.86 -6.43 -16.51
N LEU A 544 26.52 -5.70 -15.61
CA LEU A 544 25.94 -4.55 -14.90
C LEU A 544 25.52 -3.43 -15.86
N SER A 545 26.34 -3.14 -16.87
CA SER A 545 25.99 -2.21 -17.95
C SER A 545 24.71 -2.64 -18.69
N THR A 546 24.52 -3.95 -18.90
CA THR A 546 23.32 -4.51 -19.54
C THR A 546 22.10 -4.44 -18.61
N ASP A 547 22.28 -4.71 -17.31
CA ASP A 547 21.24 -4.61 -16.28
C ASP A 547 20.74 -3.16 -16.14
N VAL A 548 21.66 -2.20 -16.02
CA VAL A 548 21.41 -0.75 -16.05
C VAL A 548 20.62 -0.35 -17.30
N THR A 549 21.06 -0.79 -18.49
CA THR A 549 20.36 -0.46 -19.75
C THR A 549 18.93 -1.02 -19.76
N THR A 550 18.73 -2.23 -19.21
CA THR A 550 17.43 -2.90 -19.16
C THR A 550 16.48 -2.19 -18.21
N ILE A 551 16.89 -1.94 -16.95
CA ILE A 551 16.03 -1.26 -15.98
C ILE A 551 15.73 0.19 -16.37
N THR A 552 16.69 0.89 -16.99
CA THR A 552 16.48 2.22 -17.58
C THR A 552 15.33 2.18 -18.58
N LYS A 553 15.38 1.24 -19.52
CA LYS A 553 14.35 1.10 -20.54
C LYS A 553 13.00 0.72 -19.94
N GLU A 554 12.94 -0.27 -19.05
CA GLU A 554 11.67 -0.72 -18.43
C GLU A 554 10.99 0.39 -17.63
N VAL A 555 11.76 1.23 -16.92
CA VAL A 555 11.25 2.40 -16.19
C VAL A 555 10.78 3.50 -17.13
N ILE A 556 11.59 3.90 -18.13
CA ILE A 556 11.26 5.01 -19.05
C ILE A 556 10.10 4.64 -19.99
N ASP A 557 10.09 3.43 -20.57
CA ASP A 557 8.99 2.97 -21.42
C ASP A 557 7.67 2.98 -20.63
N LEU A 558 7.66 2.49 -19.38
CA LEU A 558 6.47 2.48 -18.53
C LEU A 558 6.00 3.89 -18.16
N ALA A 559 6.91 4.77 -17.71
CA ALA A 559 6.58 6.16 -17.39
C ALA A 559 6.00 6.91 -18.59
N GLN A 560 6.55 6.69 -19.79
CA GLN A 560 5.99 7.25 -21.03
C GLN A 560 4.61 6.71 -21.39
N THR A 561 4.20 5.50 -20.98
CA THR A 561 2.83 5.03 -21.25
C THR A 561 1.77 5.80 -20.46
N THR A 562 2.09 6.22 -19.23
CA THR A 562 1.20 7.03 -18.40
C THR A 562 0.92 8.40 -19.02
N ASN A 563 1.92 9.02 -19.65
CA ASN A 563 1.79 10.36 -20.25
C ASN A 563 1.17 10.35 -21.67
N LYS A 564 0.73 9.19 -22.19
CA LYS A 564 0.21 9.03 -23.57
C LYS A 564 -1.28 8.69 -23.66
N THR A 565 -2.00 8.64 -22.55
CA THR A 565 -3.39 8.11 -22.49
C THR A 565 -4.44 8.93 -23.24
N ASP A 566 -4.14 10.17 -23.64
CA ASP A 566 -5.13 11.12 -24.14
C ASP A 566 -5.34 11.09 -25.68
N LYS A 567 -4.49 10.38 -26.44
CA LYS A 567 -4.56 10.35 -27.92
C LYS A 567 -4.38 8.95 -28.53
N THR A 568 -5.53 8.28 -28.75
CA THR A 568 -5.77 7.27 -29.80
C THR A 568 -4.66 6.23 -30.03
N THR A 569 -4.64 5.17 -29.21
CA THR A 569 -3.77 3.99 -29.45
C THR A 569 -4.28 3.13 -30.62
N GLU A 570 -3.88 3.47 -31.84
CA GLU A 570 -3.99 2.61 -33.01
C GLU A 570 -2.95 1.47 -32.95
N TYR A 571 -3.38 0.23 -33.19
CA TYR A 571 -2.57 -0.97 -32.91
C TYR A 571 -1.54 -1.28 -34.02
N LEU A 572 -0.37 -0.63 -33.96
CA LEU A 572 0.79 -1.04 -34.76
C LEU A 572 1.46 -2.28 -34.14
N SER A 573 1.54 -3.36 -34.94
CA SER A 573 2.12 -4.64 -34.53
C SER A 573 3.57 -4.79 -35.00
N LEU A 574 4.46 -5.26 -34.12
CA LEU A 574 5.86 -5.58 -34.44
C LEU A 574 6.17 -7.09 -34.34
N PRO A 575 7.28 -7.59 -34.96
CA PRO A 575 7.36 -8.98 -35.41
C PRO A 575 7.70 -10.04 -34.35
N ARG A 576 7.35 -11.30 -34.63
CA ARG A 576 7.73 -12.48 -33.82
C ARG A 576 9.04 -13.11 -34.27
N PRO A 577 9.89 -13.53 -33.32
CA PRO A 577 10.75 -14.71 -33.48
C PRO A 577 10.35 -15.88 -32.56
N GLY A 578 10.82 -17.09 -32.91
CA GLY A 578 11.27 -18.13 -31.96
C GLY A 578 10.27 -18.82 -31.00
N LYS A 579 9.89 -20.07 -31.33
CA LYS A 579 9.38 -21.08 -30.37
C LYS A 579 10.47 -21.33 -29.28
N HIS A 580 10.18 -21.55 -28.00
CA HIS A 580 9.45 -22.67 -27.39
C HIS A 580 9.06 -22.35 -25.92
N GLY A 581 8.22 -23.19 -25.29
CA GLY A 581 7.90 -23.14 -23.85
C GLY A 581 6.46 -22.72 -23.56
N THR A 582 5.81 -23.39 -22.60
CA THR A 582 4.39 -23.16 -22.25
C THR A 582 4.24 -22.11 -21.16
N THR A 583 3.91 -20.88 -21.55
CA THR A 583 3.35 -19.86 -20.64
C THR A 583 1.92 -19.50 -21.07
N SER A 584 1.06 -19.25 -20.08
CA SER A 584 -0.33 -18.83 -20.28
C SER A 584 -0.34 -17.42 -20.88
N LYS A 585 -0.71 -17.32 -22.17
CA LYS A 585 -0.81 -16.02 -22.86
C LYS A 585 -1.88 -15.14 -22.20
N PRO A 586 -1.66 -13.82 -22.08
CA PRO A 586 -2.69 -12.89 -21.63
C PRO A 586 -3.99 -13.03 -22.43
N LEU A 587 -5.12 -12.84 -21.74
CA LEU A 587 -6.44 -12.75 -22.35
C LEU A 587 -6.44 -11.64 -23.41
N LYS A 588 -6.91 -11.95 -24.62
CA LYS A 588 -7.18 -10.90 -25.62
C LYS A 588 -8.46 -10.16 -25.23
N PRO A 589 -8.45 -8.81 -25.10
CA PRO A 589 -9.65 -8.03 -24.89
C PRO A 589 -10.68 -8.36 -25.98
N THR A 590 -11.85 -8.81 -25.55
CA THR A 590 -12.93 -9.25 -26.42
C THR A 590 -14.19 -8.44 -26.07
N ARG A 591 -14.96 -8.05 -27.08
CA ARG A 591 -16.30 -7.49 -26.86
C ARG A 591 -17.32 -8.62 -26.94
N LEU A 592 -18.36 -8.55 -26.11
CA LEU A 592 -19.53 -9.40 -26.27
C LEU A 592 -20.30 -8.99 -27.54
N ASP A 593 -20.97 -9.95 -28.16
CA ASP A 593 -22.02 -9.67 -29.12
C ASP A 593 -23.40 -9.52 -28.44
N SER A 594 -24.42 -9.13 -29.21
CA SER A 594 -25.76 -8.86 -28.68
C SER A 594 -26.46 -10.11 -28.15
N GLU A 595 -26.15 -11.31 -28.67
CA GLU A 595 -26.72 -12.58 -28.20
C GLU A 595 -26.09 -13.00 -26.86
N GLU A 596 -24.80 -12.71 -26.66
CA GLU A 596 -24.12 -12.83 -25.37
C GLU A 596 -24.64 -11.82 -24.34
N GLN A 597 -24.88 -10.57 -24.75
CA GLN A 597 -25.44 -9.53 -23.88
C GLN A 597 -26.87 -9.86 -23.43
N GLU A 598 -27.74 -10.32 -24.32
CA GLU A 598 -29.13 -10.68 -23.97
C GLU A 598 -29.21 -11.75 -22.87
N LYS A 599 -28.31 -12.73 -22.89
CA LYS A 599 -28.23 -13.81 -21.89
C LYS A 599 -27.90 -13.28 -20.48
N ILE A 600 -26.97 -12.34 -20.36
CA ILE A 600 -26.59 -11.73 -19.07
C ILE A 600 -27.48 -10.54 -18.65
N ALA A 601 -28.26 -9.98 -19.58
CA ALA A 601 -29.09 -8.80 -19.35
C ALA A 601 -30.17 -8.98 -18.25
N LYS A 602 -30.61 -10.22 -17.98
CA LYS A 602 -31.49 -10.53 -16.83
C LYS A 602 -30.73 -10.40 -15.51
N THR A 603 -29.56 -11.03 -15.39
CA THR A 603 -28.70 -10.99 -14.20
C THR A 603 -28.25 -9.56 -13.92
N GLY A 604 -27.91 -8.79 -14.97
CA GLY A 604 -27.62 -7.36 -14.87
C GLY A 604 -28.81 -6.53 -14.38
N LEU A 605 -30.02 -6.76 -14.89
CA LEU A 605 -31.22 -6.06 -14.41
C LEU A 605 -31.53 -6.36 -12.94
N GLU A 606 -31.37 -7.61 -12.51
CA GLU A 606 -31.47 -7.99 -11.09
C GLU A 606 -30.41 -7.28 -10.24
N MET A 607 -29.17 -7.18 -10.72
CA MET A 607 -28.11 -6.40 -10.05
C MET A 607 -28.48 -4.92 -9.89
N LYS A 608 -29.05 -4.30 -10.93
CA LYS A 608 -29.53 -2.91 -10.88
C LYS A 608 -30.68 -2.71 -9.87
N MET A 609 -31.56 -3.69 -9.67
CA MET A 609 -32.58 -3.58 -8.62
C MET A 609 -31.93 -3.47 -7.23
N VAL A 610 -30.86 -4.24 -6.97
CA VAL A 610 -30.13 -4.18 -5.69
C VAL A 610 -29.31 -2.88 -5.55
N THR A 611 -28.77 -2.34 -6.65
CA THR A 611 -28.21 -0.98 -6.70
C THR A 611 -29.24 0.04 -6.21
N ASN A 612 -30.43 0.07 -6.84
CA ASN A 612 -31.52 0.99 -6.45
C ASN A 612 -31.97 0.79 -4.99
N GLU A 613 -32.06 -0.46 -4.51
CA GLU A 613 -32.40 -0.76 -3.11
C GLU A 613 -31.37 -0.21 -2.13
N MET A 614 -30.08 -0.34 -2.46
CA MET A 614 -29.00 0.14 -1.60
C MET A 614 -28.84 1.66 -1.66
N ASP A 615 -29.06 2.29 -2.81
CA ASP A 615 -29.13 3.77 -2.92
C ASP A 615 -30.25 4.30 -2.02
N ALA A 616 -31.46 3.72 -2.15
CA ALA A 616 -32.62 4.05 -1.31
C ALA A 616 -32.42 3.70 0.19
N GLU A 617 -31.54 2.75 0.52
CA GLU A 617 -31.09 2.53 1.90
C GLU A 617 -30.17 3.65 2.37
N THR A 618 -29.16 4.04 1.57
CA THR A 618 -28.26 5.15 1.92
C THR A 618 -28.99 6.48 2.07
N ASP A 619 -30.04 6.74 1.29
CA ASP A 619 -30.86 7.95 1.40
C ASP A 619 -31.65 8.04 2.73
N LYS A 620 -31.84 6.95 3.47
CA LYS A 620 -32.44 7.03 4.82
C LYS A 620 -31.49 7.66 5.84
N TRP A 621 -30.19 7.70 5.55
CA TRP A 621 -29.16 8.30 6.41
C TRP A 621 -29.01 9.82 6.24
N ASN A 622 -29.71 10.44 5.29
CA ASN A 622 -29.62 11.87 4.91
C ASN A 622 -29.88 12.90 6.04
N GLY A 623 -30.14 12.45 7.28
CA GLY A 623 -30.25 13.30 8.47
C GLY A 623 -28.95 13.49 9.26
N ALA A 624 -27.86 12.79 8.89
CA ALA A 624 -26.53 12.95 9.48
C ALA A 624 -25.50 13.33 8.39
N SER A 625 -24.48 14.12 8.75
CA SER A 625 -23.42 14.59 7.82
C SER A 625 -22.87 13.45 6.96
N GLU A 626 -23.10 13.53 5.64
CA GLU A 626 -22.73 12.47 4.69
C GLU A 626 -21.21 12.27 4.60
N GLU A 627 -20.44 13.32 4.91
CA GLU A 627 -18.98 13.33 4.92
C GLU A 627 -18.38 12.39 6.00
N ASN A 628 -19.09 12.25 7.13
CA ASN A 628 -18.60 11.51 8.31
C ASN A 628 -19.08 10.05 8.38
N ASN A 629 -19.90 9.60 7.42
CA ASN A 629 -20.41 8.23 7.40
C ASN A 629 -19.70 7.37 6.33
N ASP A 630 -18.55 6.83 6.75
CA ASP A 630 -17.70 5.96 5.92
C ASP A 630 -18.47 4.75 5.37
N ILE A 631 -19.45 4.19 6.11
CA ILE A 631 -20.30 3.07 5.66
C ILE A 631 -21.17 3.49 4.45
N VAL A 632 -21.83 4.64 4.54
CA VAL A 632 -22.64 5.21 3.45
C VAL A 632 -21.76 5.57 2.24
N LYS A 633 -20.57 6.14 2.47
CA LYS A 633 -19.62 6.47 1.39
C LYS A 633 -19.16 5.21 0.63
N ARG A 634 -18.81 4.13 1.34
CA ARG A 634 -18.46 2.84 0.67
C ARG A 634 -19.64 2.22 -0.05
N ALA A 635 -20.86 2.32 0.51
CA ALA A 635 -22.07 1.84 -0.14
C ALA A 635 -22.29 2.58 -1.48
N LYS A 636 -22.38 3.92 -1.48
CA LYS A 636 -22.56 4.71 -2.72
C LYS A 636 -21.49 4.40 -3.78
N ASN A 637 -20.22 4.25 -3.38
CA ASN A 637 -19.13 3.81 -4.27
C ASN A 637 -19.39 2.43 -4.91
N MET A 638 -19.82 1.45 -4.12
CA MET A 638 -20.19 0.12 -4.63
C MET A 638 -21.40 0.16 -5.55
N SER A 639 -22.37 1.05 -5.29
CA SER A 639 -23.53 1.28 -6.16
C SER A 639 -23.14 1.77 -7.54
N ALA A 640 -22.29 2.81 -7.61
CA ALA A 640 -21.78 3.33 -8.89
C ALA A 640 -21.02 2.25 -9.68
N MET A 641 -20.16 1.47 -9.01
CA MET A 641 -19.42 0.39 -9.67
C MET A 641 -20.33 -0.74 -10.19
N ALA A 642 -21.32 -1.18 -9.39
CA ALA A 642 -22.31 -2.16 -9.82
C ALA A 642 -23.19 -1.63 -10.98
N PHE A 643 -23.50 -0.33 -10.99
CA PHE A 643 -24.23 0.30 -12.09
C PHE A 643 -23.43 0.29 -13.40
N SER A 644 -22.12 0.58 -13.38
CA SER A 644 -21.27 0.42 -14.57
C SER A 644 -21.23 -1.03 -15.07
N MET A 645 -21.19 -2.00 -14.15
CA MET A 645 -21.27 -3.43 -14.51
C MET A 645 -22.65 -3.82 -15.06
N TYR A 646 -23.74 -3.16 -14.65
CA TYR A 646 -25.07 -3.28 -15.28
C TYR A 646 -25.05 -2.72 -16.71
N GLN A 647 -24.49 -1.52 -16.93
CA GLN A 647 -24.44 -0.91 -18.26
C GLN A 647 -23.68 -1.78 -19.26
N PHE A 648 -22.60 -2.45 -18.83
CA PHE A 648 -21.90 -3.45 -19.63
C PHE A 648 -22.82 -4.59 -20.14
N THR A 649 -23.77 -5.06 -19.31
CA THR A 649 -24.76 -6.09 -19.75
C THR A 649 -25.75 -5.59 -20.81
N LYS A 650 -25.79 -4.28 -21.07
CA LYS A 650 -26.57 -3.64 -22.14
C LYS A 650 -25.73 -3.20 -23.34
N GLY A 651 -24.40 -3.33 -23.27
CA GLY A 651 -23.48 -2.73 -24.24
C GLY A 651 -23.33 -1.22 -24.13
N GLU A 652 -23.73 -0.64 -22.99
CA GLU A 652 -23.73 0.78 -22.70
C GLU A 652 -22.61 1.15 -21.69
N GLY A 653 -22.36 2.45 -21.51
CA GLY A 653 -21.47 2.96 -20.47
C GLY A 653 -19.98 2.97 -20.82
N THR A 654 -19.15 2.95 -19.77
CA THR A 654 -17.69 3.12 -19.85
C THR A 654 -16.93 1.81 -20.11
N LEU A 655 -17.43 0.69 -19.58
CA LEU A 655 -16.84 -0.64 -19.76
C LEU A 655 -17.19 -1.16 -21.16
N ARG A 656 -16.18 -1.46 -21.99
CA ARG A 656 -16.33 -1.82 -23.41
C ARG A 656 -15.74 -3.17 -23.79
N THR A 657 -14.94 -3.80 -22.93
CA THR A 657 -14.39 -5.15 -23.12
C THR A 657 -14.60 -6.03 -21.90
N THR A 658 -14.52 -7.36 -22.08
CA THR A 658 -14.57 -8.32 -20.97
C THR A 658 -13.45 -8.12 -19.95
N GLN A 659 -12.31 -7.54 -20.35
CA GLN A 659 -11.22 -7.23 -19.42
C GLN A 659 -11.58 -6.04 -18.52
N ASP A 660 -12.26 -5.04 -19.06
CA ASP A 660 -12.72 -3.85 -18.31
C ASP A 660 -13.68 -4.28 -17.19
N LEU A 661 -14.60 -5.21 -17.49
CA LEU A 661 -15.49 -5.82 -16.50
C LEU A 661 -14.72 -6.57 -15.41
N PHE A 662 -13.69 -7.33 -15.77
CA PHE A 662 -12.85 -8.06 -14.81
C PHE A 662 -12.11 -7.10 -13.87
N THR A 663 -11.49 -6.05 -14.40
CA THR A 663 -10.83 -5.00 -13.60
C THR A 663 -11.83 -4.29 -12.67
N GLN A 664 -13.03 -3.95 -13.16
CA GLN A 664 -14.09 -3.33 -12.35
C GLN A 664 -14.55 -4.25 -11.20
N ALA A 665 -14.62 -5.57 -11.45
CA ALA A 665 -14.97 -6.55 -10.43
C ALA A 665 -13.89 -6.69 -9.34
N GLU A 666 -12.60 -6.50 -9.66
CA GLU A 666 -11.55 -6.43 -8.64
C GLU A 666 -11.70 -5.19 -7.75
N TYR A 667 -11.96 -4.02 -8.32
CA TYR A 667 -12.21 -2.79 -7.54
C TYR A 667 -13.48 -2.89 -6.67
N PHE A 668 -14.55 -3.48 -7.19
CA PHE A 668 -15.77 -3.76 -6.42
C PHE A 668 -15.49 -4.70 -5.23
N ALA A 669 -14.70 -5.76 -5.44
CA ALA A 669 -14.28 -6.68 -4.39
C ALA A 669 -13.34 -6.03 -3.35
N GLU A 670 -12.51 -5.07 -3.76
CA GLU A 670 -11.70 -4.28 -2.83
C GLU A 670 -12.54 -3.34 -1.96
N GLU A 671 -13.49 -2.60 -2.53
CA GLU A 671 -14.30 -1.66 -1.76
C GLU A 671 -15.22 -2.39 -0.78
N ALA A 672 -15.74 -3.57 -1.15
CA ALA A 672 -16.42 -4.49 -0.24
C ALA A 672 -15.54 -4.91 0.96
N ASN A 673 -14.26 -5.19 0.70
CA ASN A 673 -13.25 -5.48 1.74
C ASN A 673 -12.94 -4.27 2.64
N ARG A 674 -13.12 -3.04 2.15
CA ARG A 674 -12.97 -1.80 2.93
C ARG A 674 -14.22 -1.56 3.79
N LEU A 675 -15.42 -1.66 3.20
CA LEU A 675 -16.71 -1.61 3.90
C LEU A 675 -16.77 -2.62 5.05
N TYR A 676 -16.35 -3.88 4.81
CA TYR A 676 -16.30 -4.92 5.85
C TYR A 676 -15.50 -4.48 7.09
N LYS A 677 -14.36 -3.79 6.92
CA LYS A 677 -13.52 -3.34 8.05
C LYS A 677 -14.20 -2.24 8.86
N VAL A 678 -14.75 -1.22 8.18
CA VAL A 678 -15.49 -0.12 8.82
C VAL A 678 -16.68 -0.67 9.61
N VAL A 679 -17.49 -1.53 8.99
CA VAL A 679 -18.66 -2.12 9.66
C VAL A 679 -18.24 -3.07 10.78
N ARG A 680 -17.09 -3.76 10.70
CA ARG A 680 -16.57 -4.55 11.82
C ARG A 680 -16.18 -3.67 13.00
N GLN A 681 -15.59 -2.50 12.77
CA GLN A 681 -15.30 -1.52 13.84
C GLN A 681 -16.59 -0.96 14.45
N PHE A 682 -17.55 -0.53 13.62
CA PHE A 682 -18.89 -0.10 14.08
C PHE A 682 -19.58 -1.19 14.90
N SER A 683 -19.47 -2.47 14.51
CA SER A 683 -20.06 -3.59 15.24
C SER A 683 -19.59 -3.69 16.68
N TYR A 684 -18.42 -3.16 17.07
CA TYR A 684 -17.98 -3.11 18.46
C TYR A 684 -18.76 -2.11 19.30
N GLN A 685 -19.16 -0.96 18.71
CA GLN A 685 -19.95 0.09 19.37
C GLN A 685 -21.42 -0.35 19.60
N VAL A 686 -21.98 -1.21 18.74
CA VAL A 686 -23.34 -1.74 18.92
C VAL A 686 -23.43 -2.58 20.21
N PRO A 687 -24.37 -2.33 21.13
CA PRO A 687 -24.55 -3.14 22.34
C PRO A 687 -24.84 -4.62 22.05
N ALA A 688 -24.46 -5.51 22.98
CA ALA A 688 -24.73 -6.94 22.84
C ALA A 688 -26.24 -7.23 22.85
N GLY A 689 -26.75 -7.83 21.78
CA GLY A 689 -28.17 -8.12 21.60
C GLY A 689 -28.48 -8.61 20.18
N ALA A 690 -29.77 -8.83 19.90
CA ALA A 690 -30.23 -9.35 18.60
C ALA A 690 -29.75 -8.52 17.38
N PRO A 691 -29.80 -7.17 17.37
CA PRO A 691 -29.36 -6.40 16.20
C PRO A 691 -27.86 -6.54 15.91
N LYS A 692 -27.01 -6.59 16.95
CA LYS A 692 -25.57 -6.85 16.80
C LYS A 692 -25.32 -8.25 16.22
N LYS A 693 -26.09 -9.25 16.66
CA LYS A 693 -26.01 -10.61 16.12
C LYS A 693 -26.41 -10.65 14.64
N GLU A 694 -27.53 -10.02 14.28
CA GLU A 694 -28.02 -9.96 12.91
C GLU A 694 -27.07 -9.19 11.97
N LEU A 695 -26.50 -8.09 12.44
CA LEU A 695 -25.46 -7.34 11.71
C LEU A 695 -24.24 -8.23 11.45
N LEU A 696 -23.77 -8.94 12.47
CA LEU A 696 -22.65 -9.87 12.32
C LEU A 696 -23.01 -11.05 11.41
N ASP A 697 -24.19 -11.66 11.56
CA ASP A 697 -24.67 -12.77 10.71
C ASP A 697 -24.77 -12.36 9.23
N HIS A 698 -24.93 -11.07 8.89
CA HIS A 698 -24.78 -10.55 7.52
C HIS A 698 -23.32 -10.25 7.15
N LEU A 699 -22.60 -9.50 7.99
CA LEU A 699 -21.22 -9.05 7.76
C LEU A 699 -20.24 -10.22 7.57
N ASP A 700 -20.39 -11.28 8.36
CA ASP A 700 -19.54 -12.49 8.35
C ASP A 700 -19.60 -13.28 7.03
N LYS A 701 -20.54 -12.95 6.12
CA LYS A 701 -20.67 -13.53 4.77
C LYS A 701 -19.89 -12.74 3.71
N VAL A 702 -19.63 -11.45 3.94
CA VAL A 702 -18.97 -10.55 2.97
C VAL A 702 -17.59 -11.07 2.54
N PRO A 703 -16.69 -11.52 3.44
CA PRO A 703 -15.38 -12.04 3.03
C PRO A 703 -15.46 -13.24 2.09
N THR A 704 -16.46 -14.12 2.25
CA THR A 704 -16.65 -15.28 1.38
C THR A 704 -17.07 -14.86 -0.03
N TYR A 705 -18.06 -13.98 -0.18
CA TYR A 705 -18.48 -13.51 -1.50
C TYR A 705 -17.38 -12.69 -2.21
N VAL A 706 -16.61 -11.91 -1.45
CA VAL A 706 -15.42 -11.21 -1.97
C VAL A 706 -14.35 -12.20 -2.46
N GLN A 707 -14.08 -13.28 -1.71
CA GLN A 707 -13.16 -14.33 -2.13
C GLN A 707 -13.66 -15.07 -3.39
N THR A 708 -14.95 -15.41 -3.47
CA THR A 708 -15.55 -16.04 -4.66
C THR A 708 -15.43 -15.14 -5.88
N LEU A 709 -15.75 -13.85 -5.77
CA LEU A 709 -15.62 -12.90 -6.88
C LEU A 709 -14.16 -12.75 -7.32
N GLN A 710 -13.22 -12.56 -6.37
CA GLN A 710 -11.79 -12.46 -6.69
C GLN A 710 -11.22 -13.74 -7.32
N PHE A 711 -11.67 -14.92 -6.89
CA PHE A 711 -11.27 -16.20 -7.51
C PHE A 711 -11.79 -16.31 -8.94
N THR A 712 -13.09 -16.08 -9.16
CA THR A 712 -13.70 -16.09 -10.50
C THR A 712 -13.03 -15.11 -11.45
N VAL A 713 -12.67 -13.91 -10.97
CA VAL A 713 -11.97 -12.89 -11.78
C VAL A 713 -10.52 -13.31 -12.10
N LYS A 714 -9.85 -14.06 -11.22
CA LYS A 714 -8.44 -14.47 -11.40
C LYS A 714 -8.25 -15.80 -12.13
N ASP A 715 -9.31 -16.60 -12.28
CA ASP A 715 -9.27 -17.89 -13.00
C ASP A 715 -8.93 -17.72 -14.51
N PRO A 716 -7.88 -18.37 -15.05
CA PRO A 716 -7.41 -18.16 -16.42
C PRO A 716 -8.19 -18.97 -17.47
N THR A 717 -9.31 -18.41 -17.95
CA THR A 717 -10.13 -19.02 -19.02
C THR A 717 -9.55 -18.86 -20.43
N VAL A 718 -9.69 -19.87 -21.29
CA VAL A 718 -9.22 -19.85 -22.69
C VAL A 718 -10.36 -20.12 -23.67
N GLY A 719 -10.60 -19.18 -24.60
CA GLY A 719 -11.61 -19.28 -25.67
C GLY A 719 -12.94 -18.59 -25.36
N LYS A 720 -13.63 -18.08 -26.40
CA LYS A 720 -14.80 -17.17 -26.27
C LYS A 720 -15.88 -17.70 -25.31
N ALA A 721 -16.28 -18.95 -25.46
CA ALA A 721 -17.30 -19.58 -24.61
C ALA A 721 -16.89 -19.66 -23.13
N ALA A 722 -15.62 -19.97 -22.82
CA ALA A 722 -15.13 -20.01 -21.45
C ALA A 722 -15.04 -18.60 -20.84
N THR A 723 -14.57 -17.61 -21.62
CA THR A 723 -14.58 -16.20 -21.22
C THR A 723 -16.01 -15.70 -20.97
N PHE A 724 -16.99 -16.10 -21.79
CA PHE A 724 -18.38 -15.73 -21.60
C PHE A 724 -18.99 -16.33 -20.32
N VAL A 725 -18.74 -17.62 -20.05
CA VAL A 725 -19.16 -18.26 -18.78
C VAL A 725 -18.54 -17.55 -17.57
N LYS A 726 -17.28 -17.15 -17.65
CA LYS A 726 -16.63 -16.34 -16.60
C LYS A 726 -17.28 -14.95 -16.45
N VAL A 727 -17.68 -14.30 -17.54
CA VAL A 727 -18.42 -13.02 -17.49
C VAL A 727 -19.76 -13.16 -16.77
N ASP A 728 -20.56 -14.18 -17.10
CA ASP A 728 -21.84 -14.43 -16.42
C ASP A 728 -21.64 -14.71 -14.91
N HIS A 729 -20.66 -15.54 -14.55
CA HIS A 729 -20.28 -15.76 -13.15
C HIS A 729 -19.83 -14.47 -12.44
N VAL A 730 -19.07 -13.58 -13.09
CA VAL A 730 -18.66 -12.29 -12.51
C VAL A 730 -19.88 -11.39 -12.24
N ILE A 731 -20.81 -11.25 -13.19
CA ILE A 731 -22.05 -10.48 -12.99
C ILE A 731 -22.90 -11.09 -11.86
N GLN A 732 -23.02 -12.42 -11.83
CA GLN A 732 -23.80 -13.14 -10.82
C GLN A 732 -23.18 -13.04 -9.41
N GLU A 733 -21.85 -13.08 -9.26
CA GLU A 733 -21.18 -12.94 -7.96
C GLU A 733 -21.12 -11.48 -7.48
N THR A 734 -20.96 -10.49 -8.38
CA THR A 734 -21.16 -9.08 -8.02
C THR A 734 -22.57 -8.85 -7.48
N LYS A 735 -23.61 -9.38 -8.15
CA LYS A 735 -25.01 -9.35 -7.67
C LYS A 735 -25.17 -10.03 -6.30
N ASN A 736 -24.54 -11.20 -6.09
CA ASN A 736 -24.61 -11.92 -4.82
C ASN A 736 -23.99 -11.11 -3.67
N LEU A 737 -22.80 -10.56 -3.89
CA LEU A 737 -22.10 -9.72 -2.92
C LEU A 737 -22.91 -8.45 -2.62
N MET A 738 -23.44 -7.78 -3.64
CA MET A 738 -24.29 -6.60 -3.51
C MET A 738 -25.53 -6.84 -2.61
N ASN A 739 -26.19 -8.00 -2.76
CA ASN A 739 -27.33 -8.41 -1.94
C ASN A 739 -26.97 -8.54 -0.43
N VAL A 740 -25.74 -8.95 -0.11
CA VAL A 740 -25.28 -9.03 1.27
C VAL A 740 -24.91 -7.63 1.79
N ILE A 741 -24.23 -6.83 0.97
CA ILE A 741 -23.82 -5.47 1.34
C ILE A 741 -25.02 -4.58 1.63
N SER A 742 -26.06 -4.60 0.78
CA SER A 742 -27.33 -3.89 1.02
C SER A 742 -27.90 -4.22 2.41
N LYS A 743 -28.02 -5.50 2.76
CA LYS A 743 -28.49 -5.95 4.08
C LYS A 743 -27.59 -5.52 5.23
N VAL A 744 -26.27 -5.55 5.05
CA VAL A 744 -25.32 -5.02 6.04
C VAL A 744 -25.56 -3.53 6.29
N VAL A 745 -25.78 -2.73 5.25
CA VAL A 745 -26.07 -1.29 5.36
C VAL A 745 -27.43 -1.05 6.04
N SER A 746 -28.48 -1.81 5.71
CA SER A 746 -29.78 -1.74 6.40
C SER A 746 -29.66 -2.08 7.89
N THR A 747 -28.98 -3.19 8.25
CA THR A 747 -28.84 -3.55 9.68
C THR A 747 -27.94 -2.55 10.43
N CYS A 748 -26.99 -1.89 9.76
CA CYS A 748 -26.25 -0.76 10.34
C CYS A 748 -27.17 0.42 10.68
N PHE A 749 -28.14 0.76 9.80
CA PHE A 749 -29.09 1.86 10.02
C PHE A 749 -30.00 1.57 11.22
N ASP A 750 -30.55 0.37 11.30
CA ASP A 750 -31.38 -0.06 12.43
C ASP A 750 -30.59 -0.07 13.75
N CYS A 751 -29.32 -0.50 13.73
CA CYS A 751 -28.45 -0.43 14.91
C CYS A 751 -28.16 1.03 15.32
N ALA A 752 -27.84 1.91 14.36
CA ALA A 752 -27.53 3.31 14.62
C ALA A 752 -28.72 4.05 15.25
N ASN A 753 -29.90 3.95 14.65
CA ASN A 753 -31.13 4.58 15.13
C ASN A 753 -31.56 4.05 16.50
N LYS A 754 -31.52 2.73 16.69
CA LYS A 754 -32.01 2.07 17.91
C LYS A 754 -31.17 2.37 19.14
N TYR A 755 -29.85 2.53 18.96
CA TYR A 755 -28.91 2.76 20.06
C TYR A 755 -28.34 4.18 20.11
N LYS A 756 -28.74 5.06 19.17
CA LYS A 756 -28.24 6.44 19.01
C LYS A 756 -26.71 6.50 18.96
N LEU A 757 -26.12 5.63 18.15
CA LEU A 757 -24.66 5.55 18.00
C LEU A 757 -24.17 6.69 17.12
N ASP A 758 -23.17 7.42 17.61
CA ASP A 758 -22.45 8.44 16.86
C ASP A 758 -21.21 7.84 16.19
N PHE A 759 -21.01 8.18 14.92
CA PHE A 759 -19.95 7.65 14.06
C PHE A 759 -18.59 8.34 14.29
N SER A 760 -18.58 9.49 14.97
CA SER A 760 -17.38 10.23 15.37
C SER A 760 -16.33 9.36 16.08
N GLY A 761 -16.75 8.31 16.80
CA GLY A 761 -15.88 7.40 17.54
C GLY A 761 -15.13 6.33 16.72
N LEU A 762 -15.24 6.32 15.38
CA LEU A 762 -14.49 5.39 14.53
C LEU A 762 -13.07 5.86 14.18
N ALA A 763 -12.78 7.16 14.36
CA ALA A 763 -11.43 7.71 14.27
C ALA A 763 -10.74 7.78 15.65
N GLY A 764 -9.42 7.56 15.68
CA GLY A 764 -8.53 8.08 16.73
C GLY A 764 -8.44 7.36 18.10
N ARG A 765 -9.22 6.32 18.40
CA ARG A 765 -9.17 5.65 19.74
C ARG A 765 -8.46 4.29 19.77
N ALA A 766 -7.16 4.32 19.53
CA ALA A 766 -6.23 3.24 19.88
C ALA A 766 -4.87 3.73 20.45
N ALA A 767 -4.70 5.05 20.68
CA ALA A 767 -3.44 5.67 21.06
C ALA A 767 -3.61 6.70 22.20
N SER A 768 -3.87 6.23 23.42
CA SER A 768 -3.75 7.03 24.66
C SER A 768 -3.83 6.11 25.89
N GLY A 769 -2.67 5.66 26.38
CA GLY A 769 -2.59 4.71 27.49
C GLY A 769 -1.22 4.05 27.55
N GLY A 770 -0.20 4.64 28.17
CA GLY A 770 -0.22 5.91 28.89
C GLY A 770 0.91 5.93 29.91
N ALA A 771 2.14 6.21 29.45
CA ALA A 771 3.27 6.37 30.34
C ALA A 771 2.99 7.52 31.32
N ARG A 772 3.10 7.23 32.61
CA ARG A 772 3.18 8.22 33.68
C ARG A 772 4.26 7.76 34.63
N ASP A 773 5.29 8.59 34.74
CA ASP A 773 6.27 8.51 35.81
C ASP A 773 5.56 8.80 37.14
N GLU A 774 5.73 7.93 38.12
CA GLU A 774 5.54 8.27 39.54
C GLU A 774 6.92 8.23 40.20
N ASP A 775 7.35 9.37 40.74
CA ASP A 775 8.39 9.42 41.76
C ASP A 775 7.96 10.47 42.80
N GLY A 776 7.92 10.08 44.08
CA GLY A 776 6.99 10.72 45.02
C GLY A 776 7.10 10.41 46.52
N SER A 777 8.15 9.68 46.95
CA SER A 777 8.66 9.60 48.34
C SER A 777 7.69 9.41 49.53
N SER A 778 7.81 8.28 50.24
CA SER A 778 8.11 8.29 51.69
C SER A 778 8.32 6.88 52.27
N GLY A 779 9.40 6.68 53.04
CA GLY A 779 9.72 5.42 53.73
C GLY A 779 11.08 5.49 54.44
N LEU A 780 11.12 5.14 55.73
CA LEU A 780 12.30 5.27 56.60
C LEU A 780 13.14 3.97 56.67
N GLN A 781 14.40 4.12 57.11
CA GLN A 781 15.40 3.05 57.39
C GLN A 781 16.00 2.38 56.13
N GLY A 782 17.30 2.02 56.10
CA GLY A 782 18.39 2.28 57.05
C GLY A 782 19.73 1.66 56.63
N ASP A 783 20.83 2.15 57.23
CA ASP A 783 22.17 1.56 57.34
C ASP A 783 23.11 1.29 56.11
N SER A 784 24.16 2.13 56.05
CA SER A 784 25.59 1.74 56.12
C SER A 784 26.39 1.11 54.94
N LYS A 785 27.46 1.84 54.55
CA LYS A 785 28.70 1.45 53.81
C LYS A 785 28.56 1.16 52.29
N GLY A 786 29.54 1.47 51.43
CA GLY A 786 30.81 2.22 51.59
C GLY A 786 31.81 1.99 50.44
N SER A 787 32.80 2.90 50.25
CA SER A 787 33.84 2.92 49.18
C SER A 787 33.31 3.34 47.77
N THR A 788 33.92 4.17 46.90
CA THR A 788 35.31 4.48 46.45
C THR A 788 36.01 3.31 45.73
N THR A 789 36.75 3.43 44.61
CA THR A 789 37.33 4.52 43.78
C THR A 789 37.30 4.10 42.28
N SER A 790 37.06 4.99 41.30
CA SER A 790 38.02 5.79 40.48
C SER A 790 38.92 5.05 39.47
N THR A 791 38.63 5.29 38.17
CA THR A 791 39.53 5.53 36.99
C THR A 791 40.78 4.67 36.64
N GLU A 792 40.87 4.40 35.32
CA GLU A 792 42.08 4.35 34.45
C GLU A 792 43.19 3.30 34.68
N ALA A 793 43.41 2.45 33.65
CA ALA A 793 44.67 2.36 32.90
C ALA A 793 44.49 1.53 31.61
N SER A 794 45.36 1.75 30.61
CA SER A 794 45.31 1.09 29.29
C SER A 794 46.09 -0.23 29.23
N MET A 795 45.63 -1.17 28.40
CA MET A 795 46.43 -1.96 27.44
C MET A 795 45.55 -2.42 26.28
#